data_AF-A0A847J3W2-F1
#
_entry.id   AF-A0A847J3W2-F1
#
_cell.length_a   1.000
_cell.length_b   1.000
_cell.length_c   1.000
_cell.angle_alpha   90.00
_cell.angle_beta   90.00
_cell.angle_gamma   90.00
#
_symmetry.space_group_name_H-M   'P 1'
#
loop_
_entity.id
_entity.type
_entity.pdbx_description
1 polymer ?
#
loop_
_entity_poly.entity_id
_entity_poly.type
_entity_poly.pdbx_seq_one_letter_code
_entity_poly.pdbx_strand_id
1 'polypeptide(L)'
;MATKTVEKTETFDVAGMIDELAVKGAEALKGLEKLNQEQIDHIVHEMSMAALDKHMPLAKLAVEETGRGIYEDKAIKNMYASEYIWNAIKDNKTVGVINEDKEAGIVEIAEPVGVICGVTPTTNPTSTTIFKSMIAIKTRNPIIFAFHPSAQKSSAAAAQVVLDAAVAAGAPENCIQWVTTPSIEATGLLMNHPTIATVLATGGAGMVKSAYSTGKPALGVGPGNTPAYITKDAKIKRAVNDLFLSKTFDNGMICASEQAIIVDNEVYNDVKEEFLAHNAYIVSSKAELAKLQAAVMLPDGHAVNPKIVGFSAKYIAELAGIKVPEETKLLIAEIAGVGADFPLSREKLSPVLAMVKANSTEEGLDLCEAMLDLGGLGHTAVIHTENEDLQIQFGIRMKACRILVNTPASEGGIGNIYNEMLPSLTLGCGSYGHNSVSHNVSAVDLINVKTLAKRRNNMQWFKLPPKVYFEKNSITYLQQIKAERVMLVCDPGMVQFGYADLVRKQLEKNPNDPKVEIFSDVEPNPSTNTVYKGLEMFNSFQPDVVIALGGGSAMDAAKGMWMFFEHPDTSFFGAKQKFLDIRKRAYKIEYAEKATFICIPTTSGTGSEVTPFAVITDSEDHTKYPLADYALTPDVAIIDPQLVMSVPASVTADTGMDVLTHAIESYVSVMASDYTRGLSLQAIKIVFEYLEKSVKTGDAESREKMHNASTMACMAFANAFLGICHSIAHKVGGAWNIPHGRTNAILLPHVIRYNAKDPQKHAMFPKYDFFRADEDYADIARFLGLKGNTTAELVEALATAVYNLGIATGIDMNWQAQGLTKKQMDAEIDHLSEKAYEDQCTTANPKEPLISELKSIIEIAYDYKG
;
A
#
# COMPACT_ATOMS: atom_id res chain seq x y z
N MET A 1 8.70 -83.55 16.59
CA MET A 1 8.34 -82.51 15.61
C MET A 1 7.40 -81.55 16.30
N ALA A 2 7.89 -80.37 16.69
CA ALA A 2 7.10 -79.33 17.34
C ALA A 2 6.74 -78.29 16.28
N THR A 3 5.46 -78.21 15.94
CA THR A 3 4.89 -77.27 14.98
C THR A 3 4.81 -75.90 15.65
N LYS A 4 5.64 -74.94 15.21
CA LYS A 4 5.54 -73.53 15.58
C LYS A 4 4.29 -72.94 14.93
N THR A 5 3.31 -72.58 15.74
CA THR A 5 2.23 -71.65 15.39
C THR A 5 2.84 -70.26 15.23
N VAL A 6 2.73 -69.69 14.03
CA VAL A 6 3.07 -68.30 13.75
C VAL A 6 1.85 -67.46 14.11
N GLU A 7 1.95 -66.64 15.16
CA GLU A 7 0.97 -65.60 15.46
C GLU A 7 1.01 -64.55 14.34
N LYS A 8 -0.15 -64.31 13.71
CA LYS A 8 -0.38 -63.15 12.83
C LYS A 8 -0.60 -61.93 13.71
N THR A 9 0.34 -61.00 13.70
CA THR A 9 0.14 -59.64 14.23
C THR A 9 -0.79 -58.88 13.29
N GLU A 10 -1.96 -58.44 13.77
CA GLU A 10 -2.84 -57.50 13.06
C GLU A 10 -2.11 -56.15 12.91
N THR A 11 -1.95 -55.69 11.67
CA THR A 11 -1.36 -54.38 11.36
C THR A 11 -2.43 -53.30 11.54
N PHE A 12 -2.25 -52.38 12.48
CA PHE A 12 -3.13 -51.22 12.70
C PHE A 12 -3.12 -50.29 11.46
N ASP A 13 -4.30 -49.99 10.91
CA ASP A 13 -4.45 -49.14 9.72
C ASP A 13 -4.42 -47.65 10.10
N VAL A 14 -3.23 -47.04 10.04
CA VAL A 14 -3.03 -45.63 10.35
C VAL A 14 -3.71 -44.72 9.32
N ALA A 15 -3.69 -45.09 8.04
CA ALA A 15 -4.27 -44.28 6.97
C ALA A 15 -5.79 -44.21 7.10
N GLY A 16 -6.45 -45.34 7.31
CA GLY A 16 -7.90 -45.40 7.53
C GLY A 16 -8.36 -44.56 8.72
N MET A 17 -7.60 -44.54 9.82
CA MET A 17 -7.89 -43.67 10.97
C MET A 17 -7.82 -42.18 10.60
N ILE A 18 -6.79 -41.75 9.86
CA ILE A 18 -6.64 -40.35 9.46
C ILE A 18 -7.76 -39.93 8.51
N ASP A 19 -8.11 -40.78 7.55
CA ASP A 19 -9.20 -40.53 6.60
C ASP A 19 -10.55 -40.39 7.34
N GLU A 20 -10.83 -41.24 8.32
CA GLU A 20 -12.05 -41.16 9.13
C GLU A 20 -12.14 -39.84 9.91
N LEU A 21 -11.05 -39.44 10.58
CA LEU A 21 -10.99 -38.17 11.33
C LEU A 21 -11.20 -36.98 10.39
N ALA A 22 -10.58 -37.01 9.20
CA ALA A 22 -10.69 -35.96 8.21
C ALA A 22 -12.13 -35.83 7.67
N VAL A 23 -12.80 -36.95 7.37
CA VAL A 23 -14.21 -36.95 6.93
C VAL A 23 -15.12 -36.33 7.98
N LYS A 24 -14.99 -36.76 9.24
CA LYS A 24 -15.77 -36.18 10.35
C LYS A 24 -15.46 -34.70 10.56
N GLY A 25 -14.20 -34.29 10.37
CA GLY A 25 -13.79 -32.89 10.42
C GLY A 25 -14.47 -32.06 9.35
N ALA A 26 -14.53 -32.54 8.11
CA ALA A 26 -15.23 -31.86 7.02
C ALA A 26 -16.75 -31.75 7.27
N GLU A 27 -17.36 -32.75 7.91
CA GLU A 27 -18.76 -32.69 8.31
C GLU A 27 -19.00 -31.68 9.43
N ALA A 28 -18.13 -31.64 10.43
CA ALA A 28 -18.19 -30.66 11.51
C ALA A 28 -18.02 -29.22 10.99
N LEU A 29 -17.16 -28.99 9.99
CA LEU A 29 -17.00 -27.68 9.34
C LEU A 29 -18.34 -27.17 8.80
N LYS A 30 -19.08 -28.01 8.06
CA LYS A 30 -20.41 -27.66 7.53
C LYS A 30 -21.43 -27.33 8.62
N GLY A 31 -21.26 -27.91 9.82
CA GLY A 31 -22.08 -27.60 10.98
C GLY A 31 -21.72 -26.23 11.56
N LEU A 32 -20.43 -25.97 11.79
CA LEU A 32 -19.92 -24.72 12.33
C LEU A 32 -20.20 -23.52 11.41
N GLU A 33 -20.13 -23.69 10.10
CA GLU A 33 -20.41 -22.63 9.11
C GLU A 33 -21.82 -22.06 9.20
N LYS A 34 -22.78 -22.83 9.73
CA LYS A 34 -24.19 -22.41 9.91
C LYS A 34 -24.41 -21.55 11.15
N LEU A 35 -23.45 -21.52 12.07
CA LEU A 35 -23.57 -20.80 13.33
C LEU A 35 -23.25 -19.32 13.13
N ASN A 36 -24.01 -18.47 13.82
CA ASN A 36 -23.78 -17.03 13.84
C ASN A 36 -22.71 -16.64 14.89
N GLN A 37 -22.34 -15.36 14.94
CA GLN A 37 -21.31 -14.85 15.86
C GLN A 37 -21.65 -15.16 17.33
N GLU A 38 -22.87 -14.85 17.77
CA GLU A 38 -23.30 -15.03 19.16
C GLU A 38 -23.27 -16.50 19.61
N GLN A 39 -23.66 -17.43 18.72
CA GLN A 39 -23.61 -18.87 18.99
C GLN A 39 -22.17 -19.36 19.13
N ILE A 40 -21.26 -18.91 18.26
CA ILE A 40 -19.84 -19.25 18.35
C ILE A 40 -19.21 -18.67 19.61
N ASP A 41 -19.56 -17.43 19.97
CA ASP A 41 -19.05 -16.78 21.17
C ASP A 41 -19.53 -17.51 22.43
N HIS A 42 -20.79 -17.94 22.46
CA HIS A 42 -21.33 -18.76 23.54
C HIS A 42 -20.58 -20.10 23.67
N ILE A 43 -20.39 -20.82 22.56
CA ILE A 43 -19.66 -22.09 22.55
C ILE A 43 -18.24 -21.92 23.12
N VAL A 44 -17.49 -20.92 22.66
CA VAL A 44 -16.10 -20.70 23.11
C VAL A 44 -16.05 -20.23 24.56
N HIS A 45 -17.05 -19.48 25.02
CA HIS A 45 -17.16 -19.12 26.44
C HIS A 45 -17.35 -20.35 27.32
N GLU A 46 -18.27 -21.27 26.96
CA GLU A 46 -18.49 -22.51 27.70
C GLU A 46 -17.24 -23.40 27.69
N MET A 47 -16.52 -23.49 26.56
CA MET A 47 -15.22 -24.16 26.48
C MET A 47 -14.21 -23.57 27.47
N SER A 48 -14.12 -22.23 27.54
CA SER A 48 -13.22 -21.53 28.46
C SER A 48 -13.54 -21.86 29.92
N MET A 49 -14.81 -21.77 30.31
CA MET A 49 -15.25 -22.05 31.68
C MET A 49 -15.00 -23.52 32.07
N ALA A 50 -15.25 -24.47 31.17
CA ALA A 50 -14.99 -25.88 31.43
C ALA A 50 -13.49 -26.17 31.60
N ALA A 51 -12.65 -25.58 30.73
CA ALA A 51 -11.20 -25.69 30.86
C ALA A 51 -10.69 -25.05 32.17
N LEU A 52 -11.26 -23.90 32.56
CA LEU A 52 -10.94 -23.24 33.81
C LEU A 52 -11.37 -24.08 35.03
N ASP A 53 -12.54 -24.71 35.03
CA ASP A 53 -12.96 -25.64 36.11
C ASP A 53 -12.00 -26.84 36.24
N LYS A 54 -11.49 -27.34 35.11
CA LYS A 54 -10.59 -28.51 35.06
C LYS A 54 -9.09 -28.20 35.07
N HIS A 55 -8.69 -26.93 35.29
CA HIS A 55 -7.29 -26.50 35.23
C HIS A 55 -6.34 -27.36 36.08
N MET A 56 -6.73 -27.67 37.32
CA MET A 56 -5.95 -28.48 38.27
C MET A 56 -5.91 -29.98 37.88
N PRO A 57 -7.03 -30.71 37.72
CA PRO A 57 -6.99 -32.11 37.29
C PRO A 57 -6.16 -32.36 36.02
N LEU A 58 -6.27 -31.46 35.03
CA LEU A 58 -5.50 -31.55 33.79
C LEU A 58 -3.99 -31.31 34.01
N ALA A 59 -3.63 -30.32 34.84
CA ALA A 59 -2.25 -30.06 35.19
C ALA A 59 -1.61 -31.26 35.91
N LYS A 60 -2.33 -31.89 36.83
CA LYS A 60 -1.87 -33.08 37.55
C LYS A 60 -1.58 -34.23 36.59
N LEU A 61 -2.53 -34.52 35.71
CA LEU A 61 -2.38 -35.58 34.71
C LEU A 61 -1.19 -35.33 33.78
N ALA A 62 -0.95 -34.08 33.38
CA ALA A 62 0.20 -33.72 32.56
C ALA A 62 1.53 -33.97 33.27
N VAL A 63 1.66 -33.63 34.56
CA VAL A 63 2.88 -33.93 35.34
C VAL A 63 3.05 -35.44 35.53
N GLU A 64 1.98 -36.16 35.90
CA GLU A 64 2.02 -37.61 36.12
C GLU A 64 2.40 -38.39 34.85
N GLU A 65 1.87 -37.97 33.68
CA GLU A 65 2.16 -38.62 32.41
C GLU A 65 3.56 -38.29 31.88
N THR A 66 3.93 -37.01 31.90
CA THR A 66 5.19 -36.56 31.27
C THR A 66 6.40 -36.70 32.20
N GLY A 67 6.18 -36.70 33.52
CA GLY A 67 7.22 -36.63 34.55
C GLY A 67 7.93 -35.28 34.60
N ARG A 68 7.38 -34.22 33.99
CA ARG A 68 8.06 -32.93 33.79
C ARG A 68 7.25 -31.77 34.36
N GLY A 69 7.97 -30.79 34.89
CA GLY A 69 7.42 -29.51 35.31
C GLY A 69 6.89 -29.49 36.73
N ILE A 70 6.11 -28.45 37.01
CA ILE A 70 5.54 -28.18 38.32
C ILE A 70 4.01 -28.17 38.18
N TYR A 71 3.34 -28.87 39.09
CA TYR A 71 1.91 -29.07 39.04
C TYR A 71 1.14 -27.75 39.11
N GLU A 72 1.51 -26.90 40.07
CA GLU A 72 0.93 -25.58 40.31
C GLU A 72 1.11 -24.66 39.10
N ASP A 73 2.29 -24.66 38.48
CA ASP A 73 2.59 -23.82 37.32
C ASP A 73 1.81 -24.28 36.08
N LYS A 74 1.64 -25.59 35.88
CA LYS A 74 0.77 -26.11 34.82
C LYS A 74 -0.70 -25.75 35.05
N ALA A 75 -1.15 -25.65 36.29
CA ALA A 75 -2.50 -25.19 36.61
C ALA A 75 -2.67 -23.72 36.19
N ILE A 76 -1.68 -22.87 36.50
CA ILE A 76 -1.65 -21.47 36.04
C ILE A 76 -1.65 -21.39 34.50
N LYS A 77 -0.87 -22.23 33.81
CA LYS A 77 -0.86 -22.29 32.34
C LYS A 77 -2.21 -22.68 31.74
N ASN A 78 -2.96 -23.57 32.40
CA ASN A 78 -4.30 -23.95 31.96
C ASN A 78 -5.31 -22.81 32.22
N MET A 79 -5.21 -22.10 33.33
CA MET A 79 -6.00 -20.88 33.58
C MET A 79 -5.71 -19.80 32.54
N TYR A 80 -4.43 -19.58 32.22
CA TYR A 80 -4.02 -18.67 31.16
C TYR A 80 -4.60 -19.08 29.80
N ALA A 81 -4.44 -20.35 29.41
CA ALA A 81 -4.93 -20.85 28.12
C ALA A 81 -6.46 -20.83 27.96
N SER A 82 -7.20 -20.70 29.07
CA SER A 82 -8.66 -20.56 29.07
C SER A 82 -9.05 -19.08 29.19
N GLU A 83 -8.91 -18.50 30.38
CA GLU A 83 -9.45 -17.19 30.71
C GLU A 83 -8.80 -16.03 29.93
N TYR A 84 -7.47 -16.00 29.83
CA TYR A 84 -6.77 -14.94 29.10
C TYR A 84 -7.04 -15.02 27.59
N ILE A 85 -7.04 -16.23 27.05
CA ILE A 85 -7.35 -16.46 25.62
C ILE A 85 -8.78 -16.02 25.31
N TRP A 86 -9.76 -16.42 26.13
CA TRP A 86 -11.14 -15.97 25.97
C TRP A 86 -11.26 -14.45 25.97
N ASN A 87 -10.67 -13.79 26.98
CA ASN A 87 -10.77 -12.34 27.10
C ASN A 87 -10.14 -11.60 25.92
N ALA A 88 -9.10 -12.15 25.31
CA ALA A 88 -8.47 -11.56 24.13
C ALA A 88 -9.23 -11.78 22.82
N ILE A 89 -10.11 -12.80 22.73
CA ILE A 89 -10.80 -13.13 21.48
C ILE A 89 -12.31 -12.94 21.52
N LYS A 90 -12.92 -12.70 22.67
CA LYS A 90 -14.38 -12.61 22.83
C LYS A 90 -15.02 -11.59 21.88
N ASP A 91 -14.38 -10.44 21.70
CA ASP A 91 -14.90 -9.35 20.86
C ASP A 91 -14.44 -9.41 19.39
N ASN A 92 -13.63 -10.40 19.02
CA ASN A 92 -13.21 -10.57 17.64
C ASN A 92 -14.41 -10.95 16.76
N LYS A 93 -14.64 -10.18 15.70
CA LYS A 93 -15.60 -10.52 14.65
C LYS A 93 -14.98 -11.55 13.72
N THR A 94 -15.60 -12.73 13.64
CA THR A 94 -15.10 -13.90 12.91
C THR A 94 -16.18 -14.55 12.02
N VAL A 95 -17.39 -13.99 12.03
CA VAL A 95 -18.55 -14.48 11.29
C VAL A 95 -19.17 -13.39 10.43
N GLY A 96 -19.31 -13.64 9.13
CA GLY A 96 -19.99 -12.72 8.22
C GLY A 96 -19.19 -11.44 8.01
N VAL A 97 -19.87 -10.29 7.97
CA VAL A 97 -19.23 -8.97 7.77
C VAL A 97 -18.46 -8.58 9.04
N ILE A 98 -17.14 -8.46 8.91
CA ILE A 98 -16.25 -8.11 10.02
C ILE A 98 -15.88 -6.62 9.99
N ASN A 99 -15.89 -6.01 8.81
CA ASN A 99 -15.60 -4.59 8.60
C ASN A 99 -16.38 -4.08 7.38
N GLU A 100 -16.85 -2.83 7.44
CA GLU A 100 -17.53 -2.15 6.34
C GLU A 100 -17.09 -0.68 6.33
N ASP A 101 -16.38 -0.30 5.27
CA ASP A 101 -16.11 1.09 4.93
C ASP A 101 -17.04 1.50 3.78
N LYS A 102 -18.15 2.14 4.16
CA LYS A 102 -19.19 2.58 3.22
C LYS A 102 -18.67 3.61 2.22
N GLU A 103 -17.67 4.39 2.60
CA GLU A 103 -17.19 5.55 1.85
C GLU A 103 -16.14 5.09 0.84
N ALA A 104 -15.28 4.15 1.23
CA ALA A 104 -14.41 3.44 0.30
C ALA A 104 -15.18 2.45 -0.59
N GLY A 105 -16.37 2.01 -0.16
CA GLY A 105 -17.18 0.99 -0.83
C GLY A 105 -16.62 -0.42 -0.65
N ILE A 106 -15.94 -0.68 0.47
CA ILE A 106 -15.26 -1.95 0.78
C ILE A 106 -15.95 -2.63 1.96
N VAL A 107 -16.22 -3.93 1.82
CA VAL A 107 -16.73 -4.79 2.90
C VAL A 107 -15.81 -5.99 3.04
N GLU A 108 -15.39 -6.30 4.25
CA GLU A 108 -14.59 -7.47 4.58
C GLU A 108 -15.46 -8.53 5.24
N ILE A 109 -15.40 -9.76 4.72
CA ILE A 109 -16.26 -10.87 5.14
C ILE A 109 -15.38 -12.05 5.57
N ALA A 110 -15.54 -12.50 6.82
CA ALA A 110 -14.80 -13.63 7.37
C ALA A 110 -15.36 -14.99 6.94
N GLU A 111 -14.46 -15.90 6.59
CA GLU A 111 -14.73 -17.30 6.28
C GLU A 111 -13.72 -18.19 7.01
N PRO A 112 -14.13 -19.33 7.60
CA PRO A 112 -13.18 -20.29 8.18
C PRO A 112 -12.12 -20.70 7.15
N VAL A 113 -10.89 -20.95 7.61
CA VAL A 113 -9.84 -21.52 6.75
C VAL A 113 -10.14 -22.97 6.35
N GLY A 114 -10.86 -23.72 7.19
CA GLY A 114 -11.24 -25.11 6.96
C GLY A 114 -10.86 -26.01 8.13
N VAL A 115 -10.57 -27.30 7.86
CA VAL A 115 -10.15 -28.24 8.92
C VAL A 115 -8.68 -27.99 9.29
N ILE A 116 -8.41 -27.79 10.57
CA ILE A 116 -7.07 -27.47 11.08
C ILE A 116 -6.39 -28.74 11.60
N CYS A 117 -5.10 -28.92 11.26
CA CYS A 117 -4.22 -29.88 11.95
C CYS A 117 -3.49 -29.18 13.11
N GLY A 118 -3.76 -29.59 14.35
CA GLY A 118 -3.12 -29.04 15.54
C GLY A 118 -2.00 -29.94 16.06
N VAL A 119 -0.73 -29.51 15.98
CA VAL A 119 0.40 -30.25 16.58
C VAL A 119 0.74 -29.67 17.95
N THR A 120 0.86 -30.51 18.98
CA THR A 120 1.14 -30.05 20.36
C THR A 120 2.46 -30.59 20.92
N PRO A 121 3.21 -29.81 21.71
CA PRO A 121 4.44 -30.28 22.34
C PRO A 121 4.17 -31.04 23.64
N THR A 122 5.17 -31.78 24.13
CA THR A 122 5.12 -32.44 25.45
C THR A 122 5.29 -31.48 26.64
N THR A 123 5.76 -30.24 26.41
CA THR A 123 6.02 -29.25 27.47
C THR A 123 4.75 -28.54 27.93
N ASN A 124 3.87 -28.22 26.99
CA ASN A 124 2.61 -27.49 27.19
C ASN A 124 1.41 -28.30 26.65
N PRO A 125 1.20 -29.56 27.08
CA PRO A 125 0.27 -30.46 26.39
C PRO A 125 -1.19 -30.01 26.52
N THR A 126 -1.66 -29.79 27.76
CA THR A 126 -3.04 -29.41 28.04
C THR A 126 -3.34 -27.97 27.62
N SER A 127 -2.48 -27.03 28.01
CA SER A 127 -2.69 -25.61 27.77
C SER A 127 -2.67 -25.26 26.28
N THR A 128 -1.77 -25.83 25.47
CA THR A 128 -1.76 -25.62 24.02
C THR A 128 -3.00 -26.24 23.35
N THR A 129 -3.48 -27.37 23.87
CA THR A 129 -4.70 -28.02 23.37
C THR A 129 -5.92 -27.13 23.60
N ILE A 130 -6.09 -26.60 24.82
CA ILE A 130 -7.17 -25.66 25.16
C ILE A 130 -7.11 -24.42 24.27
N PHE A 131 -5.94 -23.75 24.23
CA PHE A 131 -5.71 -22.54 23.44
C PHE A 131 -6.08 -22.75 21.96
N LYS A 132 -5.55 -23.79 21.31
CA LYS A 132 -5.79 -24.05 19.88
C LYS A 132 -7.25 -24.39 19.60
N SER A 133 -7.90 -25.16 20.47
CA SER A 133 -9.33 -25.45 20.34
C SER A 133 -10.16 -24.18 20.38
N MET A 134 -9.91 -23.29 21.34
CA MET A 134 -10.68 -22.06 21.50
C MET A 134 -10.55 -21.13 20.28
N ILE A 135 -9.32 -20.87 19.80
CA ILE A 135 -9.13 -20.00 18.63
C ILE A 135 -9.65 -20.61 17.33
N ALA A 136 -9.62 -21.94 17.19
CA ALA A 136 -10.17 -22.66 16.04
C ALA A 136 -11.70 -22.58 16.01
N ILE A 137 -12.35 -22.88 17.14
CA ILE A 137 -13.82 -22.84 17.22
C ILE A 137 -14.34 -21.40 17.14
N LYS A 138 -13.65 -20.41 17.74
CA LYS A 138 -13.98 -18.98 17.58
C LYS A 138 -14.03 -18.54 16.12
N THR A 139 -13.33 -19.23 15.24
CA THR A 139 -13.28 -18.97 13.80
C THR A 139 -14.07 -19.95 12.95
N ARG A 140 -14.92 -20.79 13.57
CA ARG A 140 -15.74 -21.83 12.90
C ARG A 140 -14.92 -22.93 12.21
N ASN A 141 -13.68 -23.13 12.64
CA ASN A 141 -12.83 -24.20 12.14
C ASN A 141 -12.87 -25.42 13.07
N PRO A 142 -13.15 -26.63 12.56
CA PRO A 142 -12.88 -27.84 13.32
C PRO A 142 -11.37 -28.11 13.36
N ILE A 143 -10.91 -28.74 14.43
CA ILE A 143 -9.48 -29.04 14.64
C ILE A 143 -9.27 -30.53 14.95
N ILE A 144 -8.25 -31.10 14.31
CA ILE A 144 -7.79 -32.47 14.53
C ILE A 144 -6.37 -32.41 15.08
N PHE A 145 -6.15 -32.94 16.27
CA PHE A 145 -4.86 -32.89 16.92
C PHE A 145 -3.98 -34.11 16.65
N ALA A 146 -2.69 -33.84 16.42
CA ALA A 146 -1.61 -34.81 16.52
C ALA A 146 -0.79 -34.48 17.79
N PHE A 147 -1.07 -35.19 18.88
CA PHE A 147 -0.37 -34.98 20.14
C PHE A 147 0.99 -35.68 20.18
N HIS A 148 1.88 -35.16 21.02
CA HIS A 148 3.15 -35.83 21.27
C HIS A 148 2.92 -37.15 22.03
N PRO A 149 3.56 -38.28 21.66
CA PRO A 149 3.29 -39.58 22.28
C PRO A 149 3.48 -39.61 23.81
N SER A 150 4.45 -38.86 24.33
CA SER A 150 4.71 -38.74 25.78
C SER A 150 3.70 -37.90 26.56
N ALA A 151 2.71 -37.30 25.90
CA ALA A 151 1.69 -36.46 26.53
C ALA A 151 0.29 -36.70 25.93
N GLN A 152 0.07 -37.90 25.37
CA GLN A 152 -1.16 -38.23 24.65
C GLN A 152 -2.39 -38.18 25.55
N LYS A 153 -2.32 -38.76 26.76
CA LYS A 153 -3.46 -38.91 27.66
C LYS A 153 -3.90 -37.56 28.23
N SER A 154 -2.93 -36.74 28.66
CA SER A 154 -3.19 -35.41 29.19
C SER A 154 -3.75 -34.47 28.14
N SER A 155 -3.19 -34.44 26.92
CA SER A 155 -3.74 -33.66 25.83
C SER A 155 -5.13 -34.13 25.39
N ALA A 156 -5.35 -35.44 25.27
CA ALA A 156 -6.66 -35.98 24.94
C ALA A 156 -7.72 -35.66 26.01
N ALA A 157 -7.35 -35.71 27.30
CA ALA A 157 -8.24 -35.29 28.38
C ALA A 157 -8.61 -33.80 28.29
N ALA A 158 -7.65 -32.93 27.95
CA ALA A 158 -7.93 -31.51 27.74
C ALA A 158 -8.84 -31.27 26.52
N ALA A 159 -8.59 -31.96 25.40
CA ALA A 159 -9.43 -31.89 24.21
C ALA A 159 -10.85 -32.39 24.49
N GLN A 160 -11.01 -33.48 25.25
CA GLN A 160 -12.31 -34.00 25.64
C GLN A 160 -13.10 -32.98 26.48
N VAL A 161 -12.48 -32.35 27.48
CA VAL A 161 -13.13 -31.34 28.33
C VAL A 161 -13.73 -30.20 27.50
N VAL A 162 -12.95 -29.65 26.57
CA VAL A 162 -13.43 -28.53 25.74
C VAL A 162 -14.39 -29.01 24.65
N LEU A 163 -14.25 -30.23 24.14
CA LEU A 163 -15.20 -30.82 23.19
C LEU A 163 -16.57 -31.01 23.83
N ASP A 164 -16.64 -31.62 25.01
CA ASP A 164 -17.90 -31.88 25.72
C ASP A 164 -18.65 -30.57 25.99
N ALA A 165 -17.92 -29.54 26.43
CA ALA A 165 -18.47 -28.20 26.64
C ALA A 165 -18.96 -27.56 25.33
N ALA A 166 -18.17 -27.67 24.26
CA ALA A 166 -18.55 -27.13 22.96
C ALA A 166 -19.84 -27.77 22.43
N VAL A 167 -19.92 -29.11 22.48
CA VAL A 167 -21.09 -29.87 22.01
C VAL A 167 -22.32 -29.59 22.86
N ALA A 168 -22.17 -29.53 24.19
CA ALA A 168 -23.26 -29.14 25.09
C ALA A 168 -23.79 -27.72 24.80
N ALA A 169 -22.92 -26.81 24.35
CA ALA A 169 -23.26 -25.45 23.95
C ALA A 169 -23.79 -25.32 22.49
N GLY A 170 -23.87 -26.44 21.74
CA GLY A 170 -24.45 -26.49 20.40
C GLY A 170 -23.46 -26.64 19.24
N ALA A 171 -22.17 -26.92 19.51
CA ALA A 171 -21.21 -27.26 18.46
C ALA A 171 -21.43 -28.68 17.90
N PRO A 172 -21.00 -28.99 16.66
CA PRO A 172 -21.04 -30.35 16.12
C PRO A 172 -20.14 -31.33 16.90
N GLU A 173 -20.58 -32.58 17.04
CA GLU A 173 -19.90 -33.63 17.85
C GLU A 173 -18.42 -33.85 17.53
N ASN A 174 -18.00 -33.65 16.27
CA ASN A 174 -16.64 -33.93 15.81
C ASN A 174 -15.84 -32.64 15.51
N CYS A 175 -16.22 -31.50 16.11
CA CYS A 175 -15.53 -30.23 15.90
C CYS A 175 -14.11 -30.19 16.51
N ILE A 176 -13.83 -31.02 17.51
CA ILE A 176 -12.51 -31.21 18.10
C ILE A 176 -12.22 -32.71 18.12
N GLN A 177 -11.11 -33.12 17.51
CA GLN A 177 -10.74 -34.53 17.36
C GLN A 177 -9.24 -34.72 17.59
N TRP A 178 -8.76 -35.95 17.72
CA TRP A 178 -7.34 -36.26 17.82
C TRP A 178 -7.01 -37.65 17.31
N VAL A 179 -5.74 -37.83 16.93
CA VAL A 179 -5.16 -39.14 16.59
C VAL A 179 -5.14 -40.02 17.84
N THR A 180 -5.77 -41.20 17.81
CA THR A 180 -5.89 -42.10 18.97
C THR A 180 -4.63 -42.95 19.21
N THR A 181 -3.94 -43.33 18.13
CA THR A 181 -2.66 -44.06 18.18
C THR A 181 -1.54 -43.16 17.59
N PRO A 182 -0.88 -42.32 18.40
CA PRO A 182 0.06 -41.32 17.90
C PRO A 182 1.33 -41.96 17.32
N SER A 183 1.71 -41.55 16.12
CA SER A 183 2.97 -41.92 15.47
C SER A 183 3.46 -40.80 14.54
N ILE A 184 4.74 -40.87 14.15
CA ILE A 184 5.30 -39.93 13.15
C ILE A 184 4.56 -40.07 11.82
N GLU A 185 4.23 -41.31 11.44
CA GLU A 185 3.43 -41.63 10.26
C GLU A 185 2.04 -41.00 10.33
N ALA A 186 1.31 -41.17 11.43
CA ALA A 186 -0.03 -40.59 11.60
C ALA A 186 -0.01 -39.07 11.52
N THR A 187 1.00 -38.43 12.14
CA THR A 187 1.17 -36.98 12.10
C THR A 187 1.46 -36.49 10.68
N GLY A 188 2.36 -37.19 9.96
CA GLY A 188 2.69 -36.90 8.58
C GLY A 188 1.49 -37.05 7.64
N LEU A 189 0.72 -38.13 7.79
CA LEU A 189 -0.50 -38.37 7.02
C LEU A 189 -1.56 -37.31 7.31
N LEU A 190 -1.81 -36.96 8.58
CA LEU A 190 -2.76 -35.91 8.92
C LEU A 190 -2.40 -34.57 8.31
N MET A 191 -1.15 -34.11 8.48
CA MET A 191 -0.69 -32.84 7.91
C MET A 191 -0.87 -32.80 6.38
N ASN A 192 -0.59 -33.90 5.68
CA ASN A 192 -0.69 -33.98 4.23
C ASN A 192 -2.09 -34.33 3.70
N HIS A 193 -3.02 -34.77 4.55
CA HIS A 193 -4.36 -35.23 4.12
C HIS A 193 -5.14 -34.13 3.37
N PRO A 194 -5.74 -34.37 2.20
CA PRO A 194 -6.34 -33.32 1.36
C PRO A 194 -7.38 -32.42 2.04
N THR A 195 -8.11 -32.93 3.03
CA THR A 195 -9.11 -32.16 3.80
C THR A 195 -8.50 -31.12 4.75
N ILE A 196 -7.26 -31.29 5.20
CA ILE A 196 -6.61 -30.33 6.10
C ILE A 196 -6.25 -29.08 5.32
N ALA A 197 -6.76 -27.93 5.76
CA ALA A 197 -6.55 -26.63 5.13
C ALA A 197 -5.29 -25.92 5.64
N THR A 198 -4.99 -26.03 6.93
CA THR A 198 -3.81 -25.40 7.54
C THR A 198 -3.26 -26.21 8.70
N VAL A 199 -1.98 -26.04 9.01
CA VAL A 199 -1.28 -26.71 10.11
C VAL A 199 -0.85 -25.69 11.17
N LEU A 200 -1.33 -25.85 12.40
CA LEU A 200 -0.82 -25.15 13.57
C LEU A 200 0.32 -25.97 14.20
N ALA A 201 1.56 -25.67 13.85
CA ALA A 201 2.72 -26.46 14.23
C ALA A 201 3.45 -25.91 15.46
N THR A 202 3.11 -26.41 16.66
CA THR A 202 3.82 -26.08 17.90
C THR A 202 4.66 -27.27 18.33
N GLY A 203 5.95 -27.24 18.01
CA GLY A 203 6.89 -28.31 18.28
C GLY A 203 8.31 -27.93 17.89
N GLY A 204 9.23 -28.89 17.95
CA GLY A 204 10.63 -28.65 17.57
C GLY A 204 10.81 -28.34 16.07
N ALA A 205 11.97 -27.79 15.70
CA ALA A 205 12.27 -27.32 14.36
C ALA A 205 12.00 -28.36 13.25
N GLY A 206 12.26 -29.65 13.49
CA GLY A 206 11.97 -30.72 12.53
C GLY A 206 10.48 -30.87 12.20
N MET A 207 9.61 -30.74 13.21
CA MET A 207 8.15 -30.81 13.03
C MET A 207 7.64 -29.58 12.28
N VAL A 208 8.13 -28.39 12.64
CA VAL A 208 7.76 -27.14 11.95
C VAL A 208 8.18 -27.18 10.48
N LYS A 209 9.41 -27.64 10.20
CA LYS A 209 9.87 -27.86 8.82
C LYS A 209 8.96 -28.83 8.06
N SER A 210 8.52 -29.91 8.70
CA SER A 210 7.56 -30.85 8.10
C SER A 210 6.23 -30.18 7.75
N ALA A 211 5.70 -29.33 8.64
CA ALA A 211 4.45 -28.62 8.41
C ALA A 211 4.54 -27.65 7.20
N TYR A 212 5.62 -26.89 7.09
CA TYR A 212 5.88 -26.02 5.93
C TYR A 212 6.22 -26.78 4.63
N SER A 213 6.50 -28.09 4.72
CA SER A 213 6.79 -28.93 3.54
C SER A 213 5.54 -29.61 2.95
N THR A 214 4.36 -29.36 3.52
CA THR A 214 3.09 -29.99 3.09
C THR A 214 2.49 -29.39 1.81
N GLY A 215 2.99 -28.22 1.37
CA GLY A 215 2.38 -27.42 0.31
C GLY A 215 1.14 -26.63 0.75
N LYS A 216 0.83 -26.62 2.05
CA LYS A 216 -0.32 -25.92 2.64
C LYS A 216 0.13 -24.74 3.50
N PRO A 217 -0.74 -23.76 3.76
CA PRO A 217 -0.50 -22.79 4.83
C PRO A 217 -0.17 -23.51 6.14
N ALA A 218 0.86 -23.03 6.81
CA ALA A 218 1.26 -23.51 8.13
C ALA A 218 1.59 -22.30 9.00
N LEU A 219 1.21 -22.36 10.28
CA LEU A 219 1.55 -21.39 11.31
C LEU A 219 2.46 -22.12 12.30
N GLY A 220 3.77 -21.95 12.09
CA GLY A 220 4.81 -22.59 12.89
C GLY A 220 5.38 -21.71 13.98
N VAL A 221 6.26 -22.32 14.76
CA VAL A 221 7.08 -21.67 15.80
C VAL A 221 8.56 -21.94 15.53
N GLY A 222 9.44 -21.33 16.32
CA GLY A 222 10.87 -21.63 16.34
C GLY A 222 11.33 -22.01 17.75
N PRO A 223 12.56 -22.54 17.90
CA PRO A 223 13.21 -22.68 19.19
C PRO A 223 13.50 -21.30 19.81
N GLY A 224 13.55 -21.24 21.15
CA GLY A 224 13.82 -20.00 21.87
C GLY A 224 15.16 -20.04 22.59
N ASN A 225 16.15 -19.34 22.05
CA ASN A 225 17.43 -19.10 22.73
C ASN A 225 17.52 -17.66 23.29
N THR A 226 16.61 -17.31 24.19
CA THR A 226 16.38 -15.93 24.60
C THR A 226 17.53 -15.33 25.42
N PRO A 227 18.21 -14.28 24.92
CA PRO A 227 19.15 -13.49 25.72
C PRO A 227 18.39 -12.48 26.60
N ALA A 228 18.91 -12.22 27.79
CA ALA A 228 18.48 -11.14 28.66
C ALA A 228 19.64 -10.22 29.02
N TYR A 229 19.61 -8.98 28.54
CA TYR A 229 20.67 -8.00 28.77
C TYR A 229 20.36 -7.13 29.99
N ILE A 230 21.19 -7.19 31.03
CA ILE A 230 21.08 -6.36 32.24
C ILE A 230 22.14 -5.27 32.18
N THR A 231 21.66 -4.05 31.96
CA THR A 231 22.49 -2.85 31.84
C THR A 231 22.82 -2.24 33.20
N LYS A 232 23.85 -1.41 33.26
CA LYS A 232 24.28 -0.75 34.51
C LYS A 232 23.24 0.17 35.16
N ASP A 233 22.26 0.66 34.42
CA ASP A 233 21.16 1.47 34.95
C ASP A 233 19.91 0.64 35.31
N ALA A 234 19.97 -0.68 35.15
CA ALA A 234 18.86 -1.57 35.46
C ALA A 234 18.51 -1.58 36.95
N LYS A 235 17.21 -1.76 37.25
CA LYS A 235 16.73 -2.10 38.59
C LYS A 235 17.05 -3.57 38.89
N ILE A 236 18.26 -3.83 39.40
CA ILE A 236 18.83 -5.18 39.62
C ILE A 236 17.85 -6.12 40.31
N LYS A 237 17.23 -5.70 41.43
CA LYS A 237 16.28 -6.55 42.17
C LYS A 237 15.06 -6.95 41.35
N ARG A 238 14.53 -6.04 40.53
CA ARG A 238 13.42 -6.35 39.61
C ARG A 238 13.91 -7.32 38.54
N ALA A 239 15.03 -7.03 37.89
CA ALA A 239 15.59 -7.89 36.84
C ALA A 239 15.80 -9.33 37.35
N VAL A 240 16.43 -9.51 38.52
CA VAL A 240 16.63 -10.83 39.12
C VAL A 240 15.32 -11.50 39.51
N ASN A 241 14.35 -10.76 40.08
CA ASN A 241 13.03 -11.30 40.37
C ASN A 241 12.31 -11.80 39.11
N ASP A 242 12.33 -11.02 38.04
CA ASP A 242 11.74 -11.35 36.74
C ASP A 242 12.38 -12.62 36.17
N LEU A 243 13.71 -12.72 36.23
CA LEU A 243 14.48 -13.89 35.80
C LEU A 243 14.14 -15.14 36.62
N PHE A 244 13.98 -15.02 37.94
CA PHE A 244 13.53 -16.16 38.75
C PHE A 244 12.12 -16.59 38.38
N LEU A 245 11.19 -15.63 38.29
CA LEU A 245 9.80 -15.92 37.94
C LEU A 245 9.75 -16.69 36.61
N SER A 246 10.31 -16.12 35.55
CA SER A 246 10.30 -16.73 34.22
C SER A 246 11.05 -18.07 34.18
N LYS A 247 12.29 -18.13 34.70
CA LYS A 247 13.16 -19.29 34.48
C LYS A 247 12.79 -20.49 35.34
N THR A 248 12.13 -20.26 36.47
CA THR A 248 11.68 -21.34 37.35
C THR A 248 10.24 -21.78 37.08
N PHE A 249 9.44 -20.96 36.40
CA PHE A 249 8.06 -21.30 36.02
C PHE A 249 7.99 -22.57 35.16
N ASP A 250 7.27 -23.56 35.68
CA ASP A 250 7.16 -24.91 35.13
C ASP A 250 8.53 -25.53 34.82
N ASN A 251 9.52 -25.27 35.69
CA ASN A 251 10.93 -25.62 35.53
C ASN A 251 11.51 -25.13 34.18
N GLY A 252 11.18 -23.92 33.73
CA GLY A 252 11.79 -23.27 32.57
C GLY A 252 11.40 -23.88 31.23
N MET A 253 10.22 -24.50 31.14
CA MET A 253 9.74 -25.18 29.92
C MET A 253 9.03 -24.27 28.91
N ILE A 254 8.81 -22.99 29.22
CA ILE A 254 8.32 -22.03 28.25
C ILE A 254 9.48 -21.65 27.32
N CYS A 255 9.25 -21.73 26.00
CA CYS A 255 10.29 -21.46 24.99
C CYS A 255 10.79 -20.01 25.01
N ALA A 256 9.97 -19.06 25.44
CA ALA A 256 10.41 -17.67 25.63
C ALA A 256 11.32 -17.47 26.85
N SER A 257 11.48 -18.46 27.75
CA SER A 257 12.31 -18.33 28.95
C SER A 257 13.76 -18.02 28.60
N GLU A 258 14.41 -17.23 29.45
CA GLU A 258 15.78 -16.78 29.30
C GLU A 258 16.74 -17.97 29.29
N GLN A 259 17.74 -17.91 28.42
CA GLN A 259 18.76 -18.95 28.30
C GLN A 259 20.14 -18.46 28.75
N ALA A 260 20.42 -17.16 28.59
CA ALA A 260 21.55 -16.53 29.26
C ALA A 260 21.23 -15.08 29.64
N ILE A 261 21.90 -14.63 30.68
CA ILE A 261 21.98 -13.23 31.06
C ILE A 261 23.34 -12.68 30.64
N ILE A 262 23.28 -11.54 29.95
CA ILE A 262 24.43 -10.73 29.60
C ILE A 262 24.40 -9.56 30.56
N VAL A 263 25.47 -9.29 31.29
CA VAL A 263 25.46 -8.30 32.37
C VAL A 263 26.64 -7.36 32.23
N ASP A 264 26.36 -6.06 32.27
CA ASP A 264 27.40 -5.02 32.30
C ASP A 264 28.37 -5.24 33.46
N ASN A 265 29.66 -5.12 33.19
CA ASN A 265 30.72 -5.35 34.17
C ASN A 265 30.55 -4.49 35.44
N GLU A 266 30.00 -3.28 35.31
CA GLU A 266 29.74 -2.36 36.41
C GLU A 266 28.79 -2.93 37.48
N VAL A 267 27.81 -3.74 37.08
CA VAL A 267 26.77 -4.31 37.97
C VAL A 267 26.84 -5.83 38.08
N TYR A 268 27.84 -6.46 37.46
CA TYR A 268 27.98 -7.92 37.39
C TYR A 268 27.97 -8.60 38.77
N ASN A 269 28.72 -8.03 39.73
CA ASN A 269 28.80 -8.59 41.09
C ASN A 269 27.50 -8.37 41.86
N ASP A 270 26.88 -7.19 41.74
CA ASP A 270 25.61 -6.88 42.42
C ASP A 270 24.49 -7.81 41.94
N VAL A 271 24.42 -8.07 40.62
CA VAL A 271 23.49 -9.05 40.04
C VAL A 271 23.76 -10.45 40.59
N LYS A 272 25.03 -10.87 40.65
CA LYS A 272 25.43 -12.18 41.19
C LYS A 272 25.07 -12.34 42.67
N GLU A 273 25.28 -11.31 43.48
CA GLU A 273 24.91 -11.29 44.90
C GLU A 273 23.39 -11.38 45.08
N GLU A 274 22.61 -10.65 44.28
CA GLU A 274 21.15 -10.73 44.33
C GLU A 274 20.66 -12.14 43.93
N PHE A 275 21.26 -12.80 42.93
CA PHE A 275 20.93 -14.19 42.60
C PHE A 275 21.19 -15.16 43.76
N LEU A 276 22.33 -15.02 44.44
CA LEU A 276 22.67 -15.82 45.62
C LEU A 276 21.65 -15.61 46.76
N ALA A 277 21.13 -14.39 46.94
CA ALA A 277 20.14 -14.06 47.95
C ALA A 277 18.79 -14.79 47.75
N HIS A 278 18.51 -15.31 46.54
CA HIS A 278 17.28 -16.02 46.19
C HIS A 278 17.50 -17.53 45.95
N ASN A 279 18.60 -18.08 46.47
CA ASN A 279 18.98 -19.50 46.36
C ASN A 279 19.29 -19.98 44.93
N ALA A 280 19.92 -19.13 44.11
CA ALA A 280 20.65 -19.62 42.93
C ALA A 280 21.99 -20.22 43.35
N TYR A 281 22.45 -21.22 42.60
CA TYR A 281 23.80 -21.77 42.74
C TYR A 281 24.67 -21.38 41.53
N ILE A 282 25.76 -20.66 41.78
CA ILE A 282 26.69 -20.23 40.72
C ILE A 282 27.72 -21.33 40.47
N VAL A 283 27.72 -21.86 39.24
CA VAL A 283 28.69 -22.84 38.74
C VAL A 283 29.78 -22.09 37.98
N SER A 284 30.93 -21.89 38.61
CA SER A 284 32.05 -21.10 38.05
C SER A 284 33.35 -21.88 37.87
N SER A 285 33.53 -23.01 38.57
CA SER A 285 34.74 -23.82 38.42
C SER A 285 34.74 -24.57 37.10
N LYS A 286 35.89 -24.59 36.39
CA LYS A 286 36.02 -25.29 35.09
C LYS A 286 35.61 -26.77 35.17
N ALA A 287 35.84 -27.42 36.31
CA ALA A 287 35.47 -28.80 36.54
C ALA A 287 33.95 -29.00 36.68
N GLU A 288 33.25 -28.13 37.41
CA GLU A 288 31.79 -28.22 37.54
C GLU A 288 31.07 -27.75 36.27
N LEU A 289 31.59 -26.74 35.56
CA LEU A 289 31.05 -26.33 34.26
C LEU A 289 31.07 -27.48 33.25
N ALA A 290 32.17 -28.24 33.17
CA ALA A 290 32.25 -29.41 32.29
C ALA A 290 31.25 -30.51 32.67
N LYS A 291 31.05 -30.75 33.97
CA LYS A 291 30.05 -31.68 34.50
C LYS A 291 28.62 -31.24 34.17
N LEU A 292 28.30 -29.97 34.41
CA LEU A 292 26.99 -29.39 34.11
C LEU A 292 26.70 -29.46 32.62
N GLN A 293 27.66 -29.09 31.76
CA GLN A 293 27.52 -29.18 30.31
C GLN A 293 27.23 -30.62 29.86
N ALA A 294 27.95 -31.61 30.39
CA ALA A 294 27.73 -33.02 30.05
C ALA A 294 26.35 -33.54 30.50
N ALA A 295 25.76 -32.97 31.55
CA ALA A 295 24.41 -33.31 31.98
C ALA A 295 23.33 -32.60 31.15
N VAL A 296 23.56 -31.34 30.78
CA VAL A 296 22.57 -30.45 30.13
C VAL A 296 22.51 -30.61 28.61
N MET A 297 23.65 -30.90 27.96
CA MET A 297 23.76 -30.97 26.50
C MET A 297 24.02 -32.40 26.03
N LEU A 298 23.58 -32.74 24.81
CA LEU A 298 24.02 -33.96 24.13
C LEU A 298 25.53 -33.92 23.81
N PRO A 299 26.18 -35.07 23.56
CA PRO A 299 27.64 -35.13 23.33
C PRO A 299 28.15 -34.27 22.17
N ASP A 300 27.29 -33.97 21.20
CA ASP A 300 27.62 -33.08 20.07
C ASP A 300 27.56 -31.58 20.44
N GLY A 301 27.07 -31.23 21.63
CA GLY A 301 26.92 -29.87 22.11
C GLY A 301 25.88 -29.03 21.38
N HIS A 302 25.10 -29.62 20.47
CA HIS A 302 24.18 -28.87 19.59
C HIS A 302 22.72 -28.91 20.05
N ALA A 303 22.33 -29.92 20.81
CA ALA A 303 20.98 -30.06 21.33
C ALA A 303 20.95 -30.32 22.83
N VAL A 304 19.85 -29.91 23.47
CA VAL A 304 19.59 -30.14 24.88
C VAL A 304 19.38 -31.63 25.17
N ASN A 305 19.86 -32.11 26.32
CA ASN A 305 19.60 -33.45 26.81
C ASN A 305 18.13 -33.58 27.27
N PRO A 306 17.29 -34.43 26.65
CA PRO A 306 15.88 -34.55 27.02
C PRO A 306 15.62 -34.93 28.48
N LYS A 307 16.62 -35.47 29.19
CA LYS A 307 16.52 -35.87 30.61
C LYS A 307 16.50 -34.69 31.58
N ILE A 308 16.84 -33.48 31.15
CA ILE A 308 16.84 -32.29 32.01
C ILE A 308 15.61 -31.40 31.77
N VAL A 309 14.90 -31.59 30.67
CA VAL A 309 13.78 -30.74 30.25
C VAL A 309 12.66 -30.80 31.28
N GLY A 310 12.37 -29.67 31.92
CA GLY A 310 11.34 -29.57 32.96
C GLY A 310 11.67 -30.24 34.30
N PHE A 311 12.92 -30.62 34.54
CA PHE A 311 13.36 -31.12 35.85
C PHE A 311 13.91 -29.99 36.73
N SER A 312 13.88 -30.18 38.05
CA SER A 312 14.34 -29.17 39.01
C SER A 312 15.85 -28.94 38.95
N ALA A 313 16.30 -27.76 39.38
CA ALA A 313 17.72 -27.41 39.47
C ALA A 313 18.51 -28.44 40.30
N LYS A 314 17.93 -28.91 41.41
CA LYS A 314 18.52 -29.95 42.26
C LYS A 314 18.73 -31.27 41.49
N TYR A 315 17.72 -31.76 40.78
CA TYR A 315 17.83 -32.99 39.99
C TYR A 315 18.95 -32.89 38.94
N ILE A 316 19.06 -31.75 38.28
CA ILE A 316 20.09 -31.51 37.26
C ILE A 316 21.48 -31.46 37.89
N ALA A 317 21.62 -30.85 39.08
CA ALA A 317 22.87 -30.86 39.82
C ALA A 317 23.29 -32.28 40.23
N GLU A 318 22.35 -33.10 40.71
CA GLU A 318 22.59 -34.51 41.03
C GLU A 318 23.02 -35.31 39.80
N LEU A 319 22.34 -35.11 38.66
CA LEU A 319 22.69 -35.73 37.38
C LEU A 319 24.10 -35.33 36.92
N ALA A 320 24.50 -34.08 37.17
CA ALA A 320 25.85 -33.58 36.89
C ALA A 320 26.90 -34.03 37.92
N GLY A 321 26.51 -34.59 39.07
CA GLY A 321 27.42 -34.89 40.17
C GLY A 321 28.02 -33.62 40.82
N ILE A 322 27.20 -32.58 40.95
CA ILE A 322 27.47 -31.31 41.64
C ILE A 322 26.63 -31.29 42.91
N LYS A 323 27.23 -30.93 44.06
CA LYS A 323 26.51 -30.82 45.33
C LYS A 323 26.00 -29.40 45.49
N VAL A 324 24.69 -29.24 45.65
CA VAL A 324 24.03 -27.94 45.86
C VAL A 324 23.13 -28.00 47.11
N PRO A 325 22.82 -26.85 47.75
CA PRO A 325 21.82 -26.79 48.82
C PRO A 325 20.44 -27.30 48.39
N GLU A 326 19.64 -27.79 49.34
CA GLU A 326 18.34 -28.42 49.07
C GLU A 326 17.34 -27.44 48.43
N GLU A 327 17.38 -26.19 48.89
CA GLU A 327 16.54 -25.08 48.49
C GLU A 327 16.96 -24.41 47.18
N THR A 328 17.92 -24.98 46.45
CA THR A 328 18.43 -24.43 45.19
C THR A 328 17.33 -24.40 44.13
N LYS A 329 16.99 -23.20 43.65
CA LYS A 329 15.92 -22.98 42.66
C LYS A 329 16.44 -22.88 41.23
N LEU A 330 17.68 -22.39 41.06
CA LEU A 330 18.26 -22.06 39.75
C LEU A 330 19.76 -22.37 39.74
N LEU A 331 20.25 -23.00 38.66
CA LEU A 331 21.69 -23.14 38.40
C LEU A 331 22.14 -22.05 37.43
N ILE A 332 23.20 -21.32 37.77
CA ILE A 332 23.76 -20.27 36.91
C ILE A 332 25.18 -20.66 36.50
N ALA A 333 25.38 -20.95 35.22
CA ALA A 333 26.68 -21.27 34.65
C ALA A 333 27.41 -19.97 34.27
N GLU A 334 28.46 -19.62 35.00
CA GLU A 334 29.32 -18.48 34.69
C GLU A 334 30.27 -18.86 33.55
N ILE A 335 30.03 -18.34 32.35
CA ILE A 335 30.76 -18.69 31.12
C ILE A 335 31.43 -17.46 30.50
N ALA A 336 32.50 -17.67 29.74
CA ALA A 336 33.33 -16.58 29.22
C ALA A 336 32.77 -15.90 27.95
N GLY A 337 31.71 -16.44 27.33
CA GLY A 337 31.14 -15.91 26.10
C GLY A 337 29.94 -16.72 25.60
N VAL A 338 29.49 -16.39 24.39
CA VAL A 338 28.38 -17.03 23.68
C VAL A 338 28.90 -17.65 22.38
N GLY A 339 28.32 -18.79 21.98
CA GLY A 339 28.61 -19.40 20.68
C GLY A 339 28.86 -20.90 20.75
N ALA A 340 29.38 -21.47 19.67
CA ALA A 340 29.60 -22.91 19.55
C ALA A 340 30.59 -23.46 20.60
N ASP A 341 31.60 -22.68 20.99
CA ASP A 341 32.57 -23.03 22.02
C ASP A 341 31.99 -22.99 23.44
N PHE A 342 30.78 -22.43 23.59
CA PHE A 342 30.07 -22.32 24.86
C PHE A 342 28.69 -23.00 24.78
N PRO A 343 28.60 -24.35 24.75
CA PRO A 343 27.32 -25.05 24.58
C PRO A 343 26.22 -24.68 25.59
N LEU A 344 26.60 -24.29 26.81
CA LEU A 344 25.65 -23.82 27.82
C LEU A 344 24.96 -22.48 27.48
N SER A 345 25.41 -21.77 26.43
CA SER A 345 24.75 -20.59 25.85
C SER A 345 23.56 -20.92 24.92
N ARG A 346 23.27 -22.21 24.66
CA ARG A 346 22.10 -22.66 23.88
C ARG A 346 20.83 -22.77 24.74
N GLU A 347 19.73 -23.11 24.09
CA GLU A 347 18.45 -23.45 24.73
C GLU A 347 18.58 -24.70 25.63
N LYS A 348 18.01 -24.62 26.85
CA LYS A 348 18.14 -25.65 27.90
C LYS A 348 16.80 -26.12 28.47
N LEU A 349 15.68 -25.41 28.25
CA LEU A 349 14.32 -25.77 28.70
C LEU A 349 14.23 -26.34 30.13
N SER A 350 14.99 -25.75 31.05
CA SER A 350 15.20 -26.19 32.44
C SER A 350 15.61 -24.97 33.28
N PRO A 351 15.62 -25.04 34.63
CA PRO A 351 16.12 -23.99 35.51
C PRO A 351 17.66 -23.96 35.54
N VAL A 352 18.25 -23.80 34.35
CA VAL A 352 19.69 -23.57 34.12
C VAL A 352 19.83 -22.34 33.24
N LEU A 353 20.63 -21.38 33.69
CA LEU A 353 20.87 -20.10 33.01
C LEU A 353 22.39 -19.92 32.81
N ALA A 354 22.82 -19.39 31.67
CA ALA A 354 24.19 -18.93 31.51
C ALA A 354 24.33 -17.48 31.98
N MET A 355 25.48 -17.09 32.52
CA MET A 355 25.80 -15.71 32.90
C MET A 355 27.10 -15.28 32.26
N VAL A 356 27.03 -14.23 31.45
CA VAL A 356 28.14 -13.69 30.65
C VAL A 356 28.37 -12.22 31.02
N LYS A 357 29.64 -11.85 31.14
CA LYS A 357 30.04 -10.47 31.43
C LYS A 357 30.23 -9.70 30.13
N ALA A 358 29.66 -8.50 30.04
CA ALA A 358 29.91 -7.54 28.96
C ALA A 358 30.75 -6.37 29.50
N ASN A 359 31.81 -5.97 28.78
CA ASN A 359 32.68 -4.87 29.18
C ASN A 359 32.23 -3.51 28.60
N SER A 360 31.23 -3.52 27.73
CA SER A 360 30.59 -2.33 27.17
C SER A 360 29.18 -2.64 26.71
N THR A 361 28.36 -1.60 26.50
CA THR A 361 27.03 -1.77 25.95
C THR A 361 27.03 -2.39 24.56
N GLU A 362 28.01 -2.04 23.73
CA GLU A 362 28.16 -2.61 22.39
C GLU A 362 28.44 -4.11 22.43
N GLU A 363 29.36 -4.54 23.30
CA GLU A 363 29.64 -5.97 23.51
C GLU A 363 28.42 -6.71 24.08
N GLY A 364 27.64 -6.05 24.95
CA GLY A 364 26.38 -6.59 25.46
C GLY A 364 25.40 -6.90 24.33
N LEU A 365 25.24 -5.95 23.40
CA LEU A 365 24.40 -6.11 22.21
C LEU A 365 24.93 -7.22 21.28
N ASP A 366 26.24 -7.26 21.01
CA ASP A 366 26.87 -8.31 20.17
C ASP A 366 26.64 -9.72 20.73
N LEU A 367 26.77 -9.89 22.05
CA LEU A 367 26.54 -11.16 22.72
C LEU A 367 25.07 -11.61 22.63
N CYS A 368 24.13 -10.66 22.72
CA CYS A 368 22.71 -10.94 22.52
C CYS A 368 22.40 -11.37 21.08
N GLU A 369 22.98 -10.71 20.07
CA GLU A 369 22.84 -11.13 18.67
C GLU A 369 23.40 -12.53 18.43
N ALA A 370 24.60 -12.81 18.96
CA ALA A 370 25.23 -14.11 18.84
C ALA A 370 24.37 -15.23 19.47
N MET A 371 23.62 -14.94 20.54
CA MET A 371 22.68 -15.89 21.13
C MET A 371 21.49 -16.18 20.22
N LEU A 372 20.94 -15.15 19.59
CA LEU A 372 19.83 -15.30 18.65
C LEU A 372 20.26 -16.13 17.45
N ASP A 373 21.43 -15.85 16.87
CA ASP A 373 22.00 -16.65 15.78
C ASP A 373 22.24 -18.12 16.19
N LEU A 374 22.38 -18.39 17.48
CA LEU A 374 22.51 -19.72 18.07
C LEU A 374 21.16 -20.41 18.35
N GLY A 375 20.20 -20.29 17.43
CA GLY A 375 18.91 -20.98 17.50
C GLY A 375 17.82 -20.25 18.30
N GLY A 376 17.90 -18.93 18.41
CA GLY A 376 16.85 -18.05 18.96
C GLY A 376 16.24 -17.07 17.96
N LEU A 377 16.70 -17.09 16.70
CA LEU A 377 16.26 -16.19 15.64
C LEU A 377 14.72 -16.11 15.54
N GLY A 378 14.21 -14.88 15.63
CA GLY A 378 12.80 -14.56 15.52
C GLY A 378 11.97 -14.78 16.78
N HIS A 379 12.49 -15.42 17.82
CA HIS A 379 11.67 -15.79 18.97
C HIS A 379 11.50 -14.65 19.99
N THR A 380 12.45 -14.45 20.91
CA THR A 380 12.33 -13.49 22.01
C THR A 380 13.70 -13.01 22.47
N ALA A 381 13.82 -11.71 22.77
CA ALA A 381 15.00 -11.08 23.38
C ALA A 381 14.56 -10.10 24.47
N VAL A 382 15.30 -10.02 25.58
CA VAL A 382 14.95 -9.20 26.74
C VAL A 382 16.06 -8.20 27.07
N ILE A 383 15.67 -7.00 27.45
CA ILE A 383 16.57 -5.99 28.02
C ILE A 383 16.00 -5.43 29.33
N HIS A 384 16.84 -5.34 30.36
CA HIS A 384 16.56 -4.62 31.59
C HIS A 384 17.41 -3.34 31.59
N THR A 385 16.76 -2.19 31.40
CA THR A 385 17.36 -0.85 31.37
C THR A 385 16.29 0.21 31.64
N GLU A 386 16.65 1.34 32.23
CA GLU A 386 15.77 2.50 32.38
C GLU A 386 16.01 3.54 31.25
N ASN A 387 16.96 3.28 30.35
CA ASN A 387 17.26 4.10 29.19
C ASN A 387 16.38 3.75 27.98
N GLU A 388 15.44 4.63 27.64
CA GLU A 388 14.50 4.45 26.52
C GLU A 388 15.18 4.39 25.13
N ASP A 389 16.22 5.20 24.89
CA ASP A 389 16.95 5.18 23.62
C ASP A 389 17.61 3.82 23.39
N LEU A 390 18.17 3.24 24.46
CA LEU A 390 18.78 1.92 24.41
C LEU A 390 17.74 0.81 24.22
N GLN A 391 16.53 0.96 24.76
CA GLN A 391 15.41 0.03 24.49
C GLN A 391 15.07 0.00 22.99
N ILE A 392 14.97 1.17 22.35
CA ILE A 392 14.70 1.29 20.92
C ILE A 392 15.87 0.72 20.11
N GLN A 393 17.11 1.06 20.47
CA GLN A 393 18.31 0.53 19.79
C GLN A 393 18.39 -0.99 19.88
N PHE A 394 18.10 -1.57 21.05
CA PHE A 394 18.01 -3.02 21.24
C PHE A 394 16.95 -3.64 20.32
N GLY A 395 15.77 -3.03 20.24
CA GLY A 395 14.70 -3.49 19.35
C GLY A 395 15.00 -3.38 17.85
N ILE A 396 15.76 -2.37 17.43
CA ILE A 396 16.23 -2.23 16.04
C ILE A 396 17.26 -3.32 15.69
N ARG A 397 18.10 -3.71 16.65
CA ARG A 397 19.24 -4.60 16.41
C ARG A 397 18.89 -6.09 16.56
N MET A 398 18.12 -6.45 17.58
CA MET A 398 17.80 -7.85 17.86
C MET A 398 16.84 -8.45 16.82
N LYS A 399 17.29 -9.53 16.16
CA LYS A 399 16.44 -10.32 15.26
C LYS A 399 15.49 -11.25 16.02
N ALA A 400 14.60 -10.67 16.82
CA ALA A 400 13.55 -11.37 17.56
C ALA A 400 12.21 -10.66 17.35
N CYS A 401 11.10 -11.41 17.27
CA CYS A 401 9.79 -10.82 17.05
C CYS A 401 9.09 -10.36 18.34
N ARG A 402 9.62 -10.75 19.51
CA ARG A 402 9.25 -10.22 20.82
C ARG A 402 10.46 -9.59 21.48
N ILE A 403 10.44 -8.27 21.56
CA ILE A 403 11.42 -7.48 22.31
C ILE A 403 10.77 -7.10 23.62
N LEU A 404 11.34 -7.60 24.72
CA LEU A 404 10.78 -7.44 26.05
C LEU A 404 11.66 -6.50 26.86
N VAL A 405 11.03 -5.54 27.52
CA VAL A 405 11.72 -4.53 28.33
C VAL A 405 11.26 -4.68 29.77
N ASN A 406 12.20 -4.88 30.69
CA ASN A 406 11.94 -4.88 32.14
C ASN A 406 10.80 -5.83 32.57
N THR A 407 10.75 -7.03 31.98
CA THR A 407 9.68 -8.01 32.21
C THR A 407 10.23 -9.43 32.13
N PRO A 408 9.66 -10.39 32.88
CA PRO A 408 10.01 -11.81 32.78
C PRO A 408 9.74 -12.36 31.38
N ALA A 409 10.68 -13.11 30.80
CA ALA A 409 10.57 -13.50 29.39
C ALA A 409 9.46 -14.52 29.10
N SER A 410 9.21 -15.48 30.00
CA SER A 410 8.18 -16.51 29.82
C SER A 410 6.79 -15.90 29.76
N GLU A 411 6.40 -15.17 30.80
CA GLU A 411 5.09 -14.53 30.95
C GLU A 411 4.95 -13.33 30.00
N GLY A 412 6.03 -12.56 29.83
CA GLY A 412 6.07 -11.45 28.88
C GLY A 412 5.93 -11.94 27.44
N GLY A 413 6.62 -13.01 27.06
CA GLY A 413 6.63 -13.54 25.70
C GLY A 413 5.30 -14.17 25.27
N ILE A 414 4.61 -14.85 26.19
CA ILE A 414 3.27 -15.40 25.90
C ILE A 414 2.20 -14.32 25.80
N GLY A 415 2.37 -13.16 26.46
CA GLY A 415 1.53 -11.96 26.30
C GLY A 415 0.47 -11.76 27.39
N ASN A 416 -0.12 -10.56 27.43
CA ASN A 416 -1.24 -10.12 28.28
C ASN A 416 -1.06 -10.13 29.81
N ILE A 417 -0.07 -10.84 30.37
CA ILE A 417 0.18 -10.87 31.83
C ILE A 417 0.97 -9.63 32.29
N TYR A 418 2.05 -9.28 31.56
CA TYR A 418 2.94 -8.16 31.89
C TYR A 418 2.94 -7.04 30.82
N ASN A 419 2.20 -7.24 29.74
CA ASN A 419 2.14 -6.34 28.58
C ASN A 419 0.80 -6.54 27.85
N GLU A 420 0.58 -5.78 26.78
CA GLU A 420 -0.65 -5.86 25.97
C GLU A 420 -0.49 -6.67 24.68
N MET A 421 0.55 -7.52 24.57
CA MET A 421 0.66 -8.43 23.44
C MET A 421 -0.45 -9.49 23.48
N LEU A 422 -0.84 -9.97 22.29
CA LEU A 422 -1.84 -11.04 22.16
C LEU A 422 -1.42 -12.27 22.99
N PRO A 423 -2.28 -12.80 23.86
CA PRO A 423 -1.95 -13.97 24.63
C PRO A 423 -1.95 -15.21 23.73
N SER A 424 -0.86 -15.98 23.74
CA SER A 424 -0.73 -17.17 22.91
C SER A 424 0.24 -18.21 23.47
N LEU A 425 0.06 -19.45 23.03
CA LEU A 425 1.01 -20.56 23.22
C LEU A 425 1.58 -21.07 21.88
N THR A 426 1.34 -20.31 20.79
CA THR A 426 1.97 -20.50 19.48
C THR A 426 2.64 -19.19 19.08
N LEU A 427 3.96 -19.21 19.15
CA LEU A 427 4.83 -18.05 19.19
C LEU A 427 5.60 -17.94 17.85
N GLY A 428 5.02 -17.27 16.85
CA GLY A 428 5.55 -17.25 15.47
C GLY A 428 6.88 -16.50 15.31
N CYS A 429 7.92 -17.12 14.76
CA CYS A 429 9.27 -16.53 14.73
C CYS A 429 9.59 -15.72 13.45
N GLY A 430 8.58 -15.38 12.66
CA GLY A 430 8.75 -14.62 11.42
C GLY A 430 9.70 -15.28 10.42
N SER A 431 10.15 -14.52 9.43
CA SER A 431 11.08 -15.01 8.40
C SER A 431 12.43 -15.45 8.99
N TYR A 432 12.86 -14.86 10.11
CA TYR A 432 14.09 -15.24 10.82
C TYR A 432 14.07 -16.69 11.30
N GLY A 433 12.93 -17.14 11.84
CA GLY A 433 12.73 -18.53 12.29
C GLY A 433 12.08 -19.44 11.23
N HIS A 434 12.05 -19.02 9.96
CA HIS A 434 11.38 -19.73 8.87
C HIS A 434 9.87 -19.97 9.11
N ASN A 435 9.17 -18.96 9.62
CA ASN A 435 7.73 -18.99 9.84
C ASN A 435 7.01 -17.92 9.01
N SER A 436 5.73 -18.16 8.75
CA SER A 436 4.82 -17.26 8.01
C SER A 436 4.25 -16.12 8.86
N VAL A 437 4.39 -16.21 10.19
CA VAL A 437 3.86 -15.24 11.16
C VAL A 437 4.95 -14.87 12.16
N SER A 438 4.99 -13.59 12.57
CA SER A 438 5.95 -13.04 13.54
C SER A 438 5.31 -12.67 14.89
N HIS A 439 3.98 -12.66 14.97
CA HIS A 439 3.26 -12.33 16.19
C HIS A 439 2.82 -13.59 16.96
N ASN A 440 2.22 -13.34 18.12
CA ASN A 440 1.54 -14.36 18.91
C ASN A 440 0.26 -14.77 18.19
N VAL A 441 0.19 -16.01 17.72
CA VAL A 441 -0.93 -16.50 16.90
C VAL A 441 -2.23 -16.45 17.69
N SER A 442 -3.31 -16.01 17.04
CA SER A 442 -4.65 -15.87 17.61
C SER A 442 -5.74 -16.26 16.61
N ALA A 443 -7.01 -16.05 16.97
CA ALA A 443 -8.17 -16.35 16.14
C ALA A 443 -8.10 -15.66 14.77
N VAL A 444 -7.61 -14.42 14.68
CA VAL A 444 -7.55 -13.68 13.41
C VAL A 444 -6.70 -14.36 12.33
N ASP A 445 -5.75 -15.22 12.72
CA ASP A 445 -4.90 -15.98 11.79
C ASP A 445 -5.60 -17.19 11.17
N LEU A 446 -6.82 -17.49 11.62
CA LEU A 446 -7.59 -18.68 11.25
C LEU A 446 -8.85 -18.34 10.43
N ILE A 447 -8.88 -17.17 9.78
CA ILE A 447 -9.92 -16.80 8.82
C ILE A 447 -9.31 -16.42 7.46
N ASN A 448 -10.07 -16.68 6.41
CA ASN A 448 -9.94 -15.99 5.14
C ASN A 448 -10.79 -14.70 5.17
N VAL A 449 -10.25 -13.61 4.65
CA VAL A 449 -10.99 -12.35 4.49
C VAL A 449 -11.36 -12.15 3.03
N LYS A 450 -12.65 -12.27 2.71
CA LYS A 450 -13.20 -11.93 1.39
C LYS A 450 -13.44 -10.43 1.31
N THR A 451 -12.85 -9.78 0.32
CA THR A 451 -13.07 -8.34 0.04
C THR A 451 -14.16 -8.17 -1.00
N LEU A 452 -15.29 -7.58 -0.61
CA LEU A 452 -16.33 -7.11 -1.52
C LEU A 452 -16.08 -5.63 -1.81
N ALA A 453 -15.73 -5.32 -3.07
CA ALA A 453 -15.46 -3.96 -3.53
C ALA A 453 -16.55 -3.48 -4.49
N LYS A 454 -17.17 -2.34 -4.19
CA LYS A 454 -18.22 -1.73 -5.02
C LYS A 454 -17.61 -0.80 -6.07
N ARG A 455 -18.25 -0.70 -7.25
CA ARG A 455 -17.87 0.32 -8.27
C ARG A 455 -17.98 1.70 -7.64
N ARG A 456 -16.97 2.53 -7.83
CA ARG A 456 -16.97 3.93 -7.40
C ARG A 456 -16.49 4.84 -8.52
N ASN A 457 -16.99 6.07 -8.51
CA ASN A 457 -16.45 7.11 -9.38
C ASN A 457 -15.19 7.68 -8.73
N ASN A 458 -14.21 8.04 -9.55
CA ASN A 458 -13.11 8.86 -9.08
C ASN A 458 -13.68 10.22 -8.67
N MET A 459 -13.27 10.75 -7.52
CA MET A 459 -13.57 12.13 -7.16
C MET A 459 -13.08 13.03 -8.30
N GLN A 460 -13.94 13.91 -8.81
CA GLN A 460 -13.56 14.96 -9.76
C GLN A 460 -13.57 16.29 -9.02
N TRP A 461 -12.78 17.24 -9.50
CA TRP A 461 -12.78 18.62 -9.05
C TRP A 461 -13.02 19.54 -10.24
N PHE A 462 -13.34 20.79 -9.94
CA PHE A 462 -13.40 21.84 -10.92
C PHE A 462 -12.37 22.90 -10.50
N LYS A 463 -11.14 22.75 -10.98
CA LYS A 463 -10.00 23.56 -10.60
C LYS A 463 -9.63 24.52 -11.71
N LEU A 464 -9.58 25.80 -11.37
CA LEU A 464 -9.29 26.95 -12.22
C LEU A 464 -8.46 27.96 -11.43
N PRO A 465 -7.90 29.01 -12.07
CA PRO A 465 -7.35 30.13 -11.35
C PRO A 465 -8.36 30.71 -10.35
N PRO A 466 -7.96 31.00 -9.10
CA PRO A 466 -8.83 31.62 -8.12
C PRO A 466 -9.39 32.98 -8.55
N LYS A 467 -8.70 33.69 -9.46
CA LYS A 467 -9.08 35.01 -9.95
C LYS A 467 -9.03 35.05 -11.48
N VAL A 468 -10.16 35.39 -12.08
CA VAL A 468 -10.27 35.64 -13.52
C VAL A 468 -10.89 37.01 -13.72
N TYR A 469 -10.07 37.96 -14.15
CA TYR A 469 -10.52 39.30 -14.52
C TYR A 469 -10.80 39.32 -16.01
N PHE A 470 -11.93 39.89 -16.41
CA PHE A 470 -12.34 40.02 -17.81
C PHE A 470 -12.94 41.41 -18.02
N GLU A 471 -13.31 41.73 -19.27
CA GLU A 471 -13.69 43.06 -19.77
C GLU A 471 -12.52 43.93 -20.22
N LYS A 472 -12.84 44.90 -21.08
CA LYS A 472 -11.90 45.90 -21.58
C LYS A 472 -11.28 46.69 -20.43
N ASN A 473 -9.95 46.82 -20.44
CA ASN A 473 -9.14 47.45 -19.39
C ASN A 473 -9.00 46.66 -18.09
N SER A 474 -9.36 45.37 -18.06
CA SER A 474 -9.09 44.50 -16.91
C SER A 474 -7.59 44.41 -16.55
N ILE A 475 -6.69 44.72 -17.49
CA ILE A 475 -5.24 44.86 -17.24
C ILE A 475 -4.89 45.90 -16.16
N THR A 476 -5.80 46.82 -15.83
CA THR A 476 -5.64 47.77 -14.73
C THR A 476 -5.56 47.10 -13.36
N TYR A 477 -5.97 45.84 -13.22
CA TYR A 477 -5.77 45.05 -12.00
C TYR A 477 -4.29 45.00 -11.55
N LEU A 478 -3.35 45.07 -12.50
CA LEU A 478 -1.91 45.12 -12.19
C LEU A 478 -1.50 46.33 -11.33
N GLN A 479 -2.32 47.38 -11.26
CA GLN A 479 -2.10 48.53 -10.37
C GLN A 479 -2.34 48.18 -8.89
N GLN A 480 -3.02 47.07 -8.60
CA GLN A 480 -3.50 46.71 -7.26
C GLN A 480 -2.83 45.45 -6.70
N ILE A 481 -2.00 44.76 -7.49
CA ILE A 481 -1.30 43.56 -7.01
C ILE A 481 -0.22 43.94 -5.99
N LYS A 482 0.03 43.04 -5.03
CA LYS A 482 1.21 43.13 -4.17
C LYS A 482 2.39 42.52 -4.94
N ALA A 483 3.34 43.36 -5.35
CA ALA A 483 4.50 42.95 -6.12
C ALA A 483 5.68 43.86 -5.77
N GLU A 484 6.85 43.27 -5.54
CA GLU A 484 8.12 43.99 -5.40
C GLU A 484 9.02 43.80 -6.64
N ARG A 485 8.94 42.62 -7.28
CA ARG A 485 9.82 42.15 -8.34
C ARG A 485 9.04 41.35 -9.37
N VAL A 486 8.68 42.01 -10.46
CA VAL A 486 7.90 41.43 -11.56
C VAL A 486 8.83 40.94 -12.66
N MET A 487 8.69 39.67 -13.02
CA MET A 487 9.25 39.12 -14.25
C MET A 487 8.17 39.03 -15.32
N LEU A 488 8.32 39.79 -16.40
CA LEU A 488 7.44 39.74 -17.56
C LEU A 488 8.01 38.80 -18.62
N VAL A 489 7.32 37.70 -18.91
CA VAL A 489 7.70 36.72 -19.93
C VAL A 489 6.81 36.88 -21.15
N CYS A 490 7.41 37.08 -22.33
CA CYS A 490 6.69 37.23 -23.59
C CYS A 490 7.52 36.79 -24.81
N ASP A 491 6.89 36.79 -25.98
CA ASP A 491 7.61 36.68 -27.26
C ASP A 491 8.07 38.07 -27.77
N PRO A 492 9.00 38.15 -28.75
CA PRO A 492 9.50 39.42 -29.27
C PRO A 492 8.42 40.31 -29.88
N GLY A 493 7.34 39.72 -30.40
CA GLY A 493 6.21 40.44 -30.99
C GLY A 493 5.47 41.27 -29.96
N MET A 494 5.32 40.79 -28.72
CA MET A 494 4.65 41.55 -27.65
C MET A 494 5.38 42.84 -27.29
N VAL A 495 6.71 42.87 -27.47
CA VAL A 495 7.53 44.08 -27.35
C VAL A 495 7.34 44.95 -28.59
N GLN A 496 7.46 44.38 -29.79
CA GLN A 496 7.34 45.12 -31.05
C GLN A 496 5.98 45.83 -31.22
N PHE A 497 4.88 45.21 -30.80
CA PHE A 497 3.54 45.76 -30.87
C PHE A 497 3.18 46.70 -29.70
N GLY A 498 4.07 46.85 -28.71
CA GLY A 498 3.89 47.76 -27.57
C GLY A 498 2.99 47.21 -26.45
N TYR A 499 2.64 45.93 -26.45
CA TYR A 499 1.84 45.31 -25.39
C TYR A 499 2.63 45.11 -24.09
N ALA A 500 3.92 44.79 -24.19
CA ALA A 500 4.81 44.74 -23.02
C ALA A 500 4.90 46.12 -22.33
N ASP A 501 4.95 47.21 -23.11
CA ASP A 501 4.92 48.58 -22.60
C ASP A 501 3.58 48.93 -21.96
N LEU A 502 2.45 48.40 -22.47
CA LEU A 502 1.14 48.58 -21.85
C LEU A 502 1.11 47.97 -20.45
N VAL A 503 1.63 46.73 -20.29
CA VAL A 503 1.76 46.06 -18.98
C VAL A 503 2.65 46.89 -18.05
N ARG A 504 3.83 47.29 -18.51
CA ARG A 504 4.77 48.12 -17.74
C ARG A 504 4.13 49.42 -17.25
N LYS A 505 3.38 50.13 -18.10
CA LYS A 505 2.65 51.36 -17.71
C LYS A 505 1.56 51.14 -16.66
N GLN A 506 0.98 49.94 -16.55
CA GLN A 506 0.06 49.63 -15.44
C GLN A 506 0.83 49.37 -14.15
N LEU A 507 1.97 48.66 -14.24
CA LEU A 507 2.83 48.39 -13.09
C LEU A 507 3.49 49.67 -12.54
N GLU A 508 3.86 50.62 -13.38
CA GLU A 508 4.38 51.96 -12.97
C GLU A 508 3.35 52.77 -12.15
N LYS A 509 2.06 52.42 -12.23
CA LYS A 509 0.99 53.03 -11.41
C LYS A 509 0.69 52.26 -10.13
N ASN A 510 1.36 51.12 -9.92
CA ASN A 510 1.21 50.34 -8.71
C ASN A 510 1.90 51.05 -7.53
N PRO A 511 1.25 51.19 -6.36
CA PRO A 511 1.81 51.92 -5.22
C PRO A 511 3.09 51.28 -4.64
N ASN A 512 3.36 49.99 -4.92
CA ASN A 512 4.57 49.32 -4.50
C ASN A 512 5.79 49.60 -5.39
N ASP A 513 5.60 50.26 -6.54
CA ASP A 513 6.65 50.57 -7.54
C ASP A 513 7.58 49.37 -7.82
N PRO A 514 7.03 48.23 -8.31
CA PRO A 514 7.80 47.01 -8.46
C PRO A 514 8.93 47.17 -9.48
N LYS A 515 10.07 46.55 -9.21
CA LYS A 515 11.12 46.37 -10.22
C LYS A 515 10.60 45.42 -11.29
N VAL A 516 10.73 45.81 -12.56
CA VAL A 516 10.26 45.00 -13.69
C VAL A 516 11.44 44.61 -14.56
N GLU A 517 11.61 43.31 -14.80
CA GLU A 517 12.48 42.78 -15.85
C GLU A 517 11.65 42.02 -16.90
N ILE A 518 12.17 41.96 -18.13
CA ILE A 518 11.45 41.38 -19.28
C ILE A 518 12.31 40.28 -19.90
N PHE A 519 11.77 39.07 -19.97
CA PHE A 519 12.27 37.99 -20.81
C PHE A 519 11.41 37.90 -22.06
N SER A 520 11.93 38.36 -23.21
CA SER A 520 11.18 38.45 -24.47
C SER A 520 11.61 37.42 -25.53
N ASP A 521 12.41 36.43 -25.16
CA ASP A 521 13.06 35.52 -26.11
C ASP A 521 12.25 34.24 -26.40
N VAL A 522 10.95 34.21 -26.05
CA VAL A 522 10.14 33.01 -26.25
C VAL A 522 9.81 32.78 -27.73
N GLU A 523 10.25 31.65 -28.26
CA GLU A 523 9.95 31.19 -29.60
C GLU A 523 8.59 30.46 -29.70
N PRO A 524 7.98 30.38 -30.89
CA PRO A 524 6.87 29.46 -31.14
C PRO A 524 7.27 28.01 -30.84
N ASN A 525 6.42 27.26 -30.11
CA ASN A 525 6.70 25.90 -29.64
C ASN A 525 7.96 25.81 -28.75
N PRO A 526 7.93 26.49 -27.58
CA PRO A 526 9.13 26.74 -26.77
C PRO A 526 9.82 25.44 -26.35
N SER A 527 11.15 25.49 -26.32
CA SER A 527 12.00 24.37 -25.94
C SER A 527 12.43 24.41 -24.47
N THR A 528 12.90 23.27 -23.96
CA THR A 528 13.59 23.19 -22.66
C THR A 528 14.77 24.17 -22.56
N ASN A 529 15.48 24.45 -23.67
CA ASN A 529 16.55 25.45 -23.69
C ASN A 529 16.05 26.85 -23.35
N THR A 530 14.91 27.27 -23.93
CA THR A 530 14.31 28.58 -23.63
C THR A 530 13.80 28.65 -22.21
N VAL A 531 13.20 27.56 -21.71
CA VAL A 531 12.78 27.46 -20.31
C VAL A 531 13.97 27.62 -19.37
N TYR A 532 15.08 26.94 -19.61
CA TYR A 532 16.27 27.04 -18.76
C TYR A 532 16.96 28.42 -18.85
N LYS A 533 16.98 29.04 -20.03
CA LYS A 533 17.47 30.42 -20.20
C LYS A 533 16.65 31.42 -19.39
N GLY A 534 15.32 31.31 -19.42
CA GLY A 534 14.45 32.14 -18.60
C GLY A 534 14.59 31.85 -17.10
N LEU A 535 14.78 30.58 -16.74
CA LEU A 535 15.04 30.16 -15.36
C LEU A 535 16.32 30.77 -14.77
N GLU A 536 17.40 30.88 -15.54
CA GLU A 536 18.63 31.57 -15.10
C GLU A 536 18.35 33.04 -14.71
N MET A 537 17.48 33.69 -15.49
CA MET A 537 17.02 35.05 -15.21
C MET A 537 16.12 35.09 -13.97
N PHE A 538 15.20 34.13 -13.80
CA PHE A 538 14.38 34.01 -12.59
C PHE A 538 15.26 33.79 -11.34
N ASN A 539 16.27 32.94 -11.42
CA ASN A 539 17.17 32.67 -10.30
C ASN A 539 18.02 33.89 -9.93
N SER A 540 18.44 34.67 -10.91
CA SER A 540 19.19 35.92 -10.68
C SER A 540 18.29 37.04 -10.15
N PHE A 541 17.09 37.15 -10.72
CA PHE A 541 16.15 38.21 -10.40
C PHE A 541 15.28 37.89 -9.18
N GLN A 542 15.04 36.65 -8.77
CA GLN A 542 14.17 36.30 -7.65
C GLN A 542 12.80 37.03 -7.71
N PRO A 543 11.97 36.82 -8.76
CA PRO A 543 10.66 37.45 -8.84
C PRO A 543 9.71 36.94 -7.76
N ASP A 544 8.87 37.82 -7.23
CA ASP A 544 7.69 37.47 -6.40
C ASP A 544 6.39 37.48 -7.22
N VAL A 545 6.44 38.01 -8.45
CA VAL A 545 5.36 37.93 -9.44
C VAL A 545 5.93 37.60 -10.82
N VAL A 546 5.33 36.62 -11.49
CA VAL A 546 5.62 36.28 -12.89
C VAL A 546 4.39 36.59 -13.71
N ILE A 547 4.54 37.43 -14.74
CA ILE A 547 3.49 37.76 -15.69
C ILE A 547 3.83 37.13 -17.03
N ALA A 548 3.00 36.22 -17.51
CA ALA A 548 3.07 35.68 -18.85
C ALA A 548 2.14 36.46 -19.78
N LEU A 549 2.71 37.20 -20.73
CA LEU A 549 1.99 37.98 -21.73
C LEU A 549 2.23 37.39 -23.12
N GLY A 550 1.19 36.91 -23.78
CA GLY A 550 1.34 36.41 -25.14
C GLY A 550 0.33 35.35 -25.54
N GLY A 551 0.69 34.58 -26.58
CA GLY A 551 -0.01 33.35 -26.95
C GLY A 551 0.37 32.15 -26.07
N GLY A 552 -0.06 30.96 -26.46
CA GLY A 552 0.18 29.71 -25.72
C GLY A 552 1.68 29.43 -25.49
N SER A 553 2.52 29.67 -26.50
CA SER A 553 3.98 29.53 -26.39
C SER A 553 4.59 30.36 -25.25
N ALA A 554 4.21 31.64 -25.13
CA ALA A 554 4.72 32.52 -24.08
C ALA A 554 4.30 32.04 -22.68
N MET A 555 3.03 31.66 -22.54
CA MET A 555 2.48 31.18 -21.26
C MET A 555 3.04 29.82 -20.86
N ASP A 556 3.20 28.89 -21.80
CA ASP A 556 3.75 27.56 -21.53
C ASP A 556 5.22 27.63 -21.14
N ALA A 557 6.01 28.46 -21.84
CA ALA A 557 7.40 28.72 -21.46
C ALA A 557 7.51 29.33 -20.06
N ALA A 558 6.67 30.32 -19.76
CA ALA A 558 6.61 30.97 -18.46
C ALA A 558 6.22 29.98 -17.33
N LYS A 559 5.27 29.07 -17.57
CA LYS A 559 4.91 28.00 -16.62
C LYS A 559 6.09 27.06 -16.38
N GLY A 560 6.82 26.69 -17.43
CA GLY A 560 8.04 25.90 -17.30
C GLY A 560 9.08 26.59 -16.44
N MET A 561 9.36 27.87 -16.72
CA MET A 561 10.31 28.68 -15.93
C MET A 561 9.89 28.78 -14.47
N TRP A 562 8.60 29.07 -14.22
CA TRP A 562 8.01 29.17 -12.89
C TRP A 562 8.09 27.85 -12.13
N MET A 563 7.73 26.72 -12.75
CA MET A 563 7.80 25.40 -12.15
C MET A 563 9.20 25.05 -11.63
N PHE A 564 10.24 25.23 -12.46
CA PHE A 564 11.61 24.96 -12.04
C PHE A 564 12.16 25.99 -11.06
N PHE A 565 11.67 27.23 -11.09
CA PHE A 565 12.04 28.27 -10.12
C PHE A 565 11.45 27.98 -8.72
N GLU A 566 10.19 27.56 -8.67
CA GLU A 566 9.50 27.16 -7.44
C GLU A 566 10.20 25.94 -6.82
N HIS A 567 10.46 24.92 -7.63
CA HIS A 567 10.96 23.62 -7.19
C HIS A 567 12.19 23.19 -8.02
N PRO A 568 13.42 23.59 -7.62
CA PRO A 568 14.65 23.31 -8.39
C PRO A 568 14.96 21.83 -8.60
N ASP A 569 14.50 20.95 -7.70
CA ASP A 569 14.67 19.49 -7.81
C ASP A 569 13.66 18.83 -8.77
N THR A 570 12.80 19.63 -9.41
CA THR A 570 11.85 19.13 -10.42
C THR A 570 12.60 18.56 -11.62
N SER A 571 12.14 17.41 -12.12
CA SER A 571 12.69 16.74 -13.28
C SER A 571 11.76 16.91 -14.47
N PHE A 572 12.28 17.40 -15.61
CA PHE A 572 11.52 17.42 -16.87
C PHE A 572 11.07 16.02 -17.27
N PHE A 573 11.94 15.02 -17.11
CA PHE A 573 11.62 13.62 -17.37
C PHE A 573 10.43 13.15 -16.53
N GLY A 574 10.40 13.49 -15.24
CA GLY A 574 9.26 13.19 -14.37
C GLY A 574 7.99 13.94 -14.77
N ALA A 575 8.11 15.24 -15.01
CA ALA A 575 6.99 16.12 -15.35
C ALA A 575 6.30 15.74 -16.67
N LYS A 576 7.03 15.20 -17.65
CA LYS A 576 6.50 14.76 -18.95
C LYS A 576 5.81 13.39 -18.95
N GLN A 577 5.82 12.66 -17.84
CA GLN A 577 5.20 11.33 -17.78
C GLN A 577 3.66 11.40 -17.83
N LYS A 578 3.08 10.41 -18.52
CA LYS A 578 1.64 10.25 -18.77
C LYS A 578 0.90 9.68 -17.56
N PHE A 579 -0.43 9.77 -17.59
CA PHE A 579 -1.29 9.25 -16.54
C PHE A 579 -2.69 8.89 -17.05
N LEU A 580 -3.41 8.05 -16.27
CA LEU A 580 -4.85 7.81 -16.44
C LEU A 580 -5.69 8.67 -15.49
N ASP A 581 -5.13 9.03 -14.33
CA ASP A 581 -5.70 9.98 -13.37
C ASP A 581 -4.57 10.93 -12.95
N ILE A 582 -4.74 12.21 -13.26
CA ILE A 582 -3.79 13.29 -12.95
C ILE A 582 -3.43 13.40 -11.45
N ARG A 583 -4.17 12.75 -10.54
CA ARG A 583 -3.84 12.70 -9.11
C ARG A 583 -3.06 11.47 -8.68
N LYS A 584 -3.02 10.44 -9.52
CA LYS A 584 -2.32 9.18 -9.27
C LYS A 584 -1.05 9.09 -10.12
N ARG A 585 -0.43 10.24 -10.40
CA ARG A 585 0.81 10.31 -11.17
C ARG A 585 1.93 9.66 -10.37
N ALA A 586 2.84 9.00 -11.08
CA ALA A 586 4.08 8.50 -10.49
C ALA A 586 5.04 9.65 -10.11
N TYR A 587 4.89 10.81 -10.74
CA TYR A 587 5.67 12.01 -10.48
C TYR A 587 4.73 13.17 -10.14
N LYS A 588 4.87 13.75 -8.94
CA LYS A 588 4.03 14.84 -8.45
C LYS A 588 4.82 16.14 -8.46
N ILE A 589 4.21 17.19 -8.97
CA ILE A 589 4.75 18.55 -8.90
C ILE A 589 4.15 19.21 -7.66
N GLU A 590 4.99 19.79 -6.80
CA GLU A 590 4.51 20.50 -5.61
C GLU A 590 3.94 21.87 -5.98
N TYR A 591 3.03 22.39 -5.15
CA TYR A 591 2.42 23.69 -5.38
C TYR A 591 3.45 24.82 -5.22
N ALA A 592 3.32 25.88 -6.02
CA ALA A 592 4.15 27.06 -5.91
C ALA A 592 3.90 27.82 -4.61
N GLU A 593 4.97 28.41 -4.06
CA GLU A 593 4.93 29.19 -2.82
C GLU A 593 5.68 30.53 -2.92
N LYS A 594 6.61 30.68 -3.88
CA LYS A 594 7.51 31.83 -3.97
C LYS A 594 6.92 33.00 -4.76
N ALA A 595 6.33 32.74 -5.92
CA ALA A 595 5.86 33.76 -6.85
C ALA A 595 4.41 33.57 -7.28
N THR A 596 3.66 34.67 -7.35
CA THR A 596 2.32 34.68 -7.96
C THR A 596 2.43 34.62 -9.48
N PHE A 597 1.72 33.69 -10.12
CA PHE A 597 1.74 33.52 -11.57
C PHE A 597 0.48 34.10 -12.22
N ILE A 598 0.67 35.09 -13.10
CA ILE A 598 -0.40 35.83 -13.78
C ILE A 598 -0.31 35.60 -15.29
N CYS A 599 -1.39 35.15 -15.91
CA CYS A 599 -1.49 35.00 -17.36
C CYS A 599 -2.35 36.09 -18.00
N ILE A 600 -1.85 36.64 -19.12
CA ILE A 600 -2.54 37.65 -19.93
C ILE A 600 -2.50 37.20 -21.40
N PRO A 601 -3.55 36.53 -21.91
CA PRO A 601 -3.57 36.04 -23.28
C PRO A 601 -3.69 37.19 -24.29
N THR A 602 -2.94 37.12 -25.39
CA THR A 602 -3.03 38.06 -26.53
C THR A 602 -3.56 37.43 -27.81
N THR A 603 -4.00 36.17 -27.72
CA THR A 603 -4.72 35.45 -28.77
C THR A 603 -5.92 34.70 -28.17
N SER A 604 -6.99 34.51 -28.95
CA SER A 604 -8.21 33.83 -28.50
C SER A 604 -8.20 32.37 -28.95
N GLY A 605 -7.60 31.50 -28.15
CA GLY A 605 -7.51 30.05 -28.42
C GLY A 605 -6.37 29.33 -27.70
N THR A 606 -5.72 29.97 -26.73
CA THR A 606 -4.53 29.44 -26.05
C THR A 606 -4.83 28.51 -24.90
N GLY A 607 -5.77 28.90 -24.04
CA GLY A 607 -6.18 28.17 -22.83
C GLY A 607 -5.16 28.06 -21.71
N SER A 608 -3.87 28.30 -21.98
CA SER A 608 -2.82 28.26 -20.95
C SER A 608 -3.07 29.24 -19.80
N GLU A 609 -3.87 30.29 -20.02
CA GLU A 609 -4.24 31.26 -18.99
C GLU A 609 -5.10 30.69 -17.84
N VAL A 610 -5.82 29.59 -18.06
CA VAL A 610 -6.74 28.99 -17.05
C VAL A 610 -6.55 27.50 -16.83
N THR A 611 -5.61 26.88 -17.53
CA THR A 611 -5.43 25.42 -17.52
C THR A 611 -4.19 24.96 -16.73
N PRO A 612 -4.19 23.71 -16.24
CA PRO A 612 -3.03 23.08 -15.60
C PRO A 612 -1.99 22.54 -16.61
N PHE A 613 -2.03 22.99 -17.86
CA PHE A 613 -1.21 22.44 -18.94
C PHE A 613 -0.13 23.43 -19.40
N ALA A 614 1.02 22.89 -19.78
CA ALA A 614 2.08 23.62 -20.49
C ALA A 614 2.70 22.70 -21.52
N VAL A 615 2.89 23.14 -22.76
CA VAL A 615 3.47 22.30 -23.80
C VAL A 615 4.88 22.74 -24.15
N ILE A 616 5.86 21.90 -23.82
CA ILE A 616 7.29 22.18 -23.99
C ILE A 616 7.92 21.15 -24.93
N THR A 617 8.75 21.63 -25.85
CA THR A 617 9.54 20.78 -26.74
C THR A 617 10.83 20.36 -26.04
N ASP A 618 11.11 19.06 -26.01
CA ASP A 618 12.39 18.55 -25.52
C ASP A 618 13.50 18.93 -26.52
N SER A 619 14.53 19.63 -26.05
CA SER A 619 15.64 20.06 -26.91
C SER A 619 16.50 18.90 -27.41
N GLU A 620 16.46 17.74 -26.75
CA GLU A 620 17.31 16.59 -27.11
C GLU A 620 16.67 15.71 -28.19
N ASP A 621 15.39 15.38 -28.04
CA ASP A 621 14.67 14.47 -28.95
C ASP A 621 13.66 15.18 -29.88
N HIS A 622 13.52 16.50 -29.74
CA HIS A 622 12.60 17.37 -30.51
C HIS A 622 11.12 16.98 -30.41
N THR A 623 10.74 16.21 -29.40
CA THR A 623 9.35 15.82 -29.15
C THR A 623 8.65 16.86 -28.29
N LYS A 624 7.43 17.22 -28.71
CA LYS A 624 6.56 18.13 -27.98
C LYS A 624 5.80 17.37 -26.88
N TYR A 625 6.02 17.73 -25.61
CA TYR A 625 5.43 17.08 -24.45
C TYR A 625 4.44 17.99 -23.73
N PRO A 626 3.19 17.56 -23.50
CA PRO A 626 2.29 18.25 -22.59
C PRO A 626 2.68 17.93 -21.14
N LEU A 627 3.11 18.94 -20.39
CA LEU A 627 3.20 18.90 -18.95
C LEU A 627 1.81 19.18 -18.38
N ALA A 628 1.34 18.31 -17.48
CA ALA A 628 -0.02 18.38 -16.97
C ALA A 628 -0.04 18.08 -15.46
N ASP A 629 -0.19 19.14 -14.66
CA ASP A 629 -0.35 19.04 -13.23
C ASP A 629 -1.14 20.25 -12.71
N TYR A 630 -2.00 20.04 -11.73
CA TYR A 630 -2.76 21.14 -11.13
C TYR A 630 -1.91 22.12 -10.33
N ALA A 631 -0.65 21.80 -10.06
CA ALA A 631 0.35 22.76 -9.59
C ALA A 631 0.70 23.83 -10.66
N LEU A 632 0.47 23.54 -11.95
CA LEU A 632 0.74 24.47 -13.06
C LEU A 632 -0.46 25.40 -13.38
N THR A 633 -1.54 25.35 -12.60
CA THR A 633 -2.67 26.27 -12.76
C THR A 633 -2.26 27.68 -12.32
N PRO A 634 -2.43 28.72 -13.16
CA PRO A 634 -2.12 30.09 -12.78
C PRO A 634 -2.92 30.58 -11.57
N ASP A 635 -2.38 31.56 -10.83
CA ASP A 635 -3.10 32.21 -9.73
C ASP A 635 -4.12 33.24 -10.24
N VAL A 636 -3.79 33.90 -11.34
CA VAL A 636 -4.61 34.96 -11.93
C VAL A 636 -4.63 34.85 -13.46
N ALA A 637 -5.82 34.98 -14.05
CA ALA A 637 -5.99 35.21 -15.48
C ALA A 637 -6.59 36.60 -15.73
N ILE A 638 -6.06 37.35 -16.71
CA ILE A 638 -6.58 38.67 -17.11
C ILE A 638 -6.95 38.64 -18.59
N ILE A 639 -8.24 38.57 -18.88
CA ILE A 639 -8.85 38.41 -20.19
C ILE A 639 -9.26 39.79 -20.73
N ASP A 640 -8.30 40.55 -21.25
CA ASP A 640 -8.53 41.91 -21.75
C ASP A 640 -8.67 41.93 -23.29
N PRO A 641 -9.88 42.16 -23.83
CA PRO A 641 -10.12 42.10 -25.27
C PRO A 641 -9.33 43.13 -26.08
N GLN A 642 -8.77 44.17 -25.47
CA GLN A 642 -7.94 45.14 -26.20
C GLN A 642 -6.67 44.51 -26.80
N LEU A 643 -6.19 43.40 -26.23
CA LEU A 643 -4.94 42.74 -26.61
C LEU A 643 -5.09 41.81 -27.82
N VAL A 644 -6.32 41.53 -28.26
CA VAL A 644 -6.60 40.63 -29.42
C VAL A 644 -7.04 41.39 -30.68
N MET A 645 -7.12 42.72 -30.63
CA MET A 645 -7.65 43.55 -31.71
C MET A 645 -6.75 43.59 -32.94
N SER A 646 -5.43 43.42 -32.76
CA SER A 646 -4.45 43.43 -33.85
C SER A 646 -4.22 42.07 -34.51
N VAL A 647 -4.90 41.01 -34.04
CA VAL A 647 -4.63 39.64 -34.49
C VAL A 647 -5.15 39.44 -35.94
N PRO A 648 -4.31 38.97 -36.88
CA PRO A 648 -4.70 38.79 -38.28
C PRO A 648 -5.91 37.87 -38.48
N ALA A 649 -6.66 38.08 -39.57
CA ALA A 649 -7.86 37.31 -39.88
C ALA A 649 -7.60 35.79 -39.95
N SER A 650 -6.51 35.36 -40.58
CA SER A 650 -6.14 33.94 -40.68
C SER A 650 -5.88 33.30 -39.31
N VAL A 651 -5.12 33.98 -38.46
CA VAL A 651 -4.84 33.51 -37.08
C VAL A 651 -6.13 33.46 -36.26
N THR A 652 -7.02 34.43 -36.48
CA THR A 652 -8.34 34.50 -35.81
C THR A 652 -9.24 33.34 -36.21
N ALA A 653 -9.22 32.95 -37.48
CA ALA A 653 -9.94 31.78 -37.98
C ALA A 653 -9.40 30.49 -37.36
N ASP A 654 -8.07 30.28 -37.45
CA ASP A 654 -7.42 29.07 -36.92
C ASP A 654 -7.67 28.93 -35.41
N THR A 655 -7.39 29.97 -34.62
CA THR A 655 -7.57 29.94 -33.16
C THR A 655 -9.04 29.89 -32.73
N GLY A 656 -9.96 30.50 -33.48
CA GLY A 656 -11.39 30.42 -33.18
C GLY A 656 -12.00 29.03 -33.42
N MET A 657 -11.54 28.33 -34.47
CA MET A 657 -11.92 26.92 -34.67
C MET A 657 -11.31 25.99 -33.62
N ASP A 658 -10.14 26.36 -33.09
CA ASP A 658 -9.52 25.67 -31.96
C ASP A 658 -10.40 25.78 -30.69
N VAL A 659 -10.92 26.97 -30.40
CA VAL A 659 -11.89 27.19 -29.31
C VAL A 659 -13.12 26.29 -29.47
N LEU A 660 -13.64 26.13 -30.69
CA LEU A 660 -14.76 25.21 -30.95
C LEU A 660 -14.40 23.77 -30.64
N THR A 661 -13.18 23.36 -31.00
CA THR A 661 -12.66 22.01 -30.79
C THR A 661 -12.50 21.74 -29.29
N HIS A 662 -11.89 22.66 -28.55
CA HIS A 662 -11.81 22.61 -27.09
C HIS A 662 -13.19 22.41 -26.44
N ALA A 663 -14.17 23.20 -26.86
CA ALA A 663 -15.51 23.17 -26.28
C ALA A 663 -16.25 21.85 -26.60
N ILE A 664 -16.17 21.36 -27.84
CA ILE A 664 -16.81 20.10 -28.24
C ILE A 664 -16.14 18.91 -27.57
N GLU A 665 -14.81 18.80 -27.58
CA GLU A 665 -14.12 17.66 -26.99
C GLU A 665 -14.30 17.58 -25.47
N SER A 666 -14.26 18.72 -24.78
CA SER A 666 -14.52 18.77 -23.32
C SER A 666 -15.97 18.41 -22.95
N TYR A 667 -16.93 18.61 -23.86
CA TYR A 667 -18.33 18.20 -23.65
C TYR A 667 -18.50 16.68 -23.73
N VAL A 668 -17.90 16.05 -24.76
CA VAL A 668 -18.05 14.62 -25.04
C VAL A 668 -17.02 13.75 -24.31
N SER A 669 -16.01 14.34 -23.68
CA SER A 669 -14.97 13.62 -22.93
C SER A 669 -15.57 12.65 -21.91
N VAL A 670 -14.89 11.53 -21.68
CA VAL A 670 -15.23 10.60 -20.59
C VAL A 670 -15.13 11.23 -19.21
N MET A 671 -14.34 12.31 -19.10
CA MET A 671 -14.14 13.08 -17.88
C MET A 671 -15.12 14.25 -17.75
N ALA A 672 -16.04 14.45 -18.70
CA ALA A 672 -17.01 15.53 -18.66
C ALA A 672 -17.88 15.48 -17.38
N SER A 673 -18.28 16.67 -16.93
CA SER A 673 -19.17 16.88 -15.78
C SER A 673 -20.21 17.93 -16.12
N ASP A 674 -21.25 18.05 -15.30
CA ASP A 674 -22.28 19.07 -15.50
C ASP A 674 -21.67 20.49 -15.52
N TYR A 675 -20.61 20.72 -14.73
CA TYR A 675 -19.85 21.97 -14.72
C TYR A 675 -19.15 22.24 -16.05
N THR A 676 -18.42 21.25 -16.59
CA THR A 676 -17.68 21.43 -17.84
C THR A 676 -18.64 21.54 -19.02
N ARG A 677 -19.72 20.75 -19.05
CA ARG A 677 -20.72 20.74 -20.11
C ARG A 677 -21.44 22.08 -20.26
N GLY A 678 -21.79 22.74 -19.14
CA GLY A 678 -22.41 24.06 -19.18
C GLY A 678 -21.51 25.11 -19.86
N LEU A 679 -20.22 25.12 -19.50
CA LEU A 679 -19.23 26.01 -20.11
C LEU A 679 -18.97 25.70 -21.59
N SER A 680 -18.86 24.40 -21.92
CA SER A 680 -18.69 23.94 -23.30
C SER A 680 -19.84 24.40 -24.20
N LEU A 681 -21.09 24.18 -23.81
CA LEU A 681 -22.25 24.59 -24.61
C LEU A 681 -22.29 26.11 -24.83
N GLN A 682 -22.00 26.90 -23.79
CA GLN A 682 -21.98 28.35 -23.91
C GLN A 682 -20.86 28.83 -24.84
N ALA A 683 -19.67 28.23 -24.76
CA ALA A 683 -18.57 28.54 -25.67
C ALA A 683 -18.92 28.17 -27.12
N ILE A 684 -19.47 26.96 -27.36
CA ILE A 684 -19.90 26.51 -28.70
C ILE A 684 -20.87 27.51 -29.33
N LYS A 685 -21.90 27.94 -28.58
CA LYS A 685 -22.89 28.90 -29.06
C LYS A 685 -22.24 30.23 -29.46
N ILE A 686 -21.40 30.80 -28.60
CA ILE A 686 -20.72 32.07 -28.90
C ILE A 686 -19.84 31.95 -30.13
N VAL A 687 -19.12 30.83 -30.29
CA VAL A 687 -18.27 30.61 -31.48
C VAL A 687 -19.11 30.62 -32.76
N PHE A 688 -20.23 29.89 -32.79
CA PHE A 688 -21.14 29.89 -33.95
C PHE A 688 -21.76 31.26 -34.24
N GLU A 689 -22.02 32.07 -33.21
CA GLU A 689 -22.63 33.41 -33.37
C GLU A 689 -21.61 34.47 -33.83
N TYR A 690 -20.35 34.41 -33.38
CA TYR A 690 -19.42 35.54 -33.48
C TYR A 690 -18.13 35.28 -34.27
N LEU A 691 -17.70 34.02 -34.49
CA LEU A 691 -16.40 33.74 -35.10
C LEU A 691 -16.28 34.30 -36.52
N GLU A 692 -17.26 34.05 -37.38
CA GLU A 692 -17.22 34.51 -38.77
C GLU A 692 -17.07 36.03 -38.87
N LYS A 693 -17.81 36.77 -38.03
CA LYS A 693 -17.78 38.24 -37.99
C LYS A 693 -16.46 38.77 -37.43
N SER A 694 -15.91 38.11 -36.39
CA SER A 694 -14.58 38.39 -35.82
C SER A 694 -13.46 38.26 -36.87
N VAL A 695 -13.57 37.28 -37.77
CA VAL A 695 -12.59 37.05 -38.85
C VAL A 695 -12.77 38.06 -39.99
N LYS A 696 -14.00 38.19 -40.53
CA LYS A 696 -14.24 38.99 -41.74
C LYS A 696 -14.18 40.48 -41.51
N THR A 697 -14.68 40.95 -40.36
CA THR A 697 -14.82 42.38 -40.07
C THR A 697 -13.90 42.87 -38.95
N GLY A 698 -13.41 41.97 -38.09
CA GLY A 698 -12.59 42.35 -36.94
C GLY A 698 -13.34 43.23 -35.94
N ASP A 699 -14.67 43.13 -35.87
CA ASP A 699 -15.45 43.99 -34.99
C ASP A 699 -15.16 43.73 -33.51
N ALA A 700 -15.12 44.81 -32.72
CA ALA A 700 -14.67 44.75 -31.34
C ALA A 700 -15.53 43.85 -30.45
N GLU A 701 -16.85 43.82 -30.68
CA GLU A 701 -17.78 42.95 -29.95
C GLU A 701 -17.46 41.47 -30.21
N SER A 702 -17.38 41.05 -31.48
CA SER A 702 -17.06 39.64 -31.78
C SER A 702 -15.68 39.24 -31.28
N ARG A 703 -14.69 40.14 -31.31
CA ARG A 703 -13.35 39.89 -30.75
C ARG A 703 -13.41 39.62 -29.25
N GLU A 704 -14.15 40.45 -28.51
CA GLU A 704 -14.38 40.24 -27.07
C GLU A 704 -15.13 38.94 -26.79
N LYS A 705 -16.21 38.66 -27.53
CA LYS A 705 -17.00 37.44 -27.35
C LYS A 705 -16.18 36.19 -27.63
N MET A 706 -15.35 36.18 -28.68
CA MET A 706 -14.44 35.08 -28.97
C MET A 706 -13.36 34.92 -27.91
N HIS A 707 -12.86 36.02 -27.33
CA HIS A 707 -11.89 35.95 -26.25
C HIS A 707 -12.49 35.31 -24.98
N ASN A 708 -13.72 35.69 -24.63
CA ASN A 708 -14.46 35.06 -23.53
C ASN A 708 -14.81 33.59 -23.83
N ALA A 709 -15.22 33.26 -25.06
CA ALA A 709 -15.51 31.89 -25.47
C ALA A 709 -14.27 31.00 -25.35
N SER A 710 -13.10 31.51 -25.73
CA SER A 710 -11.81 30.84 -25.51
C SER A 710 -11.65 30.48 -24.05
N THR A 711 -11.70 31.46 -23.15
CA THR A 711 -11.51 31.21 -21.71
C THR A 711 -12.53 30.20 -21.16
N MET A 712 -13.82 30.29 -21.54
CA MET A 712 -14.84 29.33 -21.09
C MET A 712 -14.58 27.89 -21.58
N ALA A 713 -14.23 27.72 -22.86
CA ALA A 713 -13.86 26.41 -23.40
C ALA A 713 -12.63 25.84 -22.67
N CYS A 714 -11.69 26.72 -22.31
CA CYS A 714 -10.46 26.35 -21.61
C CYS A 714 -10.70 25.98 -20.15
N MET A 715 -11.62 26.66 -19.47
CA MET A 715 -12.08 26.26 -18.14
C MET A 715 -12.73 24.88 -18.14
N ALA A 716 -13.48 24.54 -19.21
CA ALA A 716 -14.08 23.23 -19.37
C ALA A 716 -13.00 22.15 -19.59
N PHE A 717 -12.09 22.32 -20.56
CA PHE A 717 -11.10 21.29 -20.85
C PHE A 717 -9.97 21.21 -19.79
N ALA A 718 -9.73 22.25 -18.99
CA ALA A 718 -8.87 22.16 -17.81
C ALA A 718 -9.28 21.04 -16.84
N ASN A 719 -10.57 20.64 -16.88
CA ASN A 719 -11.16 19.65 -15.98
C ASN A 719 -11.71 18.42 -16.71
N ALA A 720 -12.08 18.54 -17.98
CA ALA A 720 -12.54 17.43 -18.82
C ALA A 720 -11.48 16.88 -19.78
N PHE A 721 -10.32 17.53 -19.90
CA PHE A 721 -9.29 17.21 -20.91
C PHE A 721 -9.84 17.32 -22.35
N LEU A 722 -9.00 16.97 -23.31
CA LEU A 722 -9.27 17.02 -24.76
C LEU A 722 -9.23 15.59 -25.33
N GLY A 723 -9.65 15.43 -26.59
CA GLY A 723 -9.85 14.12 -27.21
C GLY A 723 -8.88 13.82 -28.35
N ILE A 724 -9.31 12.94 -29.26
CA ILE A 724 -8.47 12.48 -30.37
C ILE A 724 -8.27 13.54 -31.46
N CYS A 725 -9.10 14.60 -31.53
CA CYS A 725 -8.86 15.70 -32.46
C CYS A 725 -7.52 16.37 -32.13
N HIS A 726 -7.33 16.74 -30.86
CA HIS A 726 -6.04 17.26 -30.38
C HIS A 726 -4.92 16.23 -30.48
N SER A 727 -5.19 14.97 -30.13
CA SER A 727 -4.19 13.89 -30.20
C SER A 727 -3.60 13.75 -31.60
N ILE A 728 -4.44 13.76 -32.63
CA ILE A 728 -4.01 13.72 -34.03
C ILE A 728 -3.35 15.05 -34.42
N ALA A 729 -3.98 16.19 -34.10
CA ALA A 729 -3.51 17.52 -34.48
C ALA A 729 -2.12 17.86 -33.92
N HIS A 730 -1.79 17.43 -32.70
CA HIS A 730 -0.47 17.62 -32.08
C HIS A 730 0.65 16.98 -32.91
N LYS A 731 0.39 15.84 -33.55
CA LYS A 731 1.41 15.11 -34.32
C LYS A 731 1.43 15.55 -35.78
N VAL A 732 0.24 15.63 -36.39
CA VAL A 732 0.06 15.96 -37.79
C VAL A 732 0.46 17.40 -38.10
N GLY A 733 0.03 18.37 -37.28
CA GLY A 733 0.33 19.78 -37.51
C GLY A 733 1.82 20.09 -37.46
N GLY A 734 2.55 19.46 -36.53
CA GLY A 734 4.01 19.57 -36.43
C GLY A 734 4.73 18.90 -37.61
N ALA A 735 4.29 17.72 -38.03
CA ALA A 735 4.91 16.99 -39.14
C ALA A 735 4.74 17.69 -40.49
N TRP A 736 3.56 18.23 -40.78
CA TRP A 736 3.24 18.84 -42.08
C TRP A 736 3.30 20.36 -42.08
N ASN A 737 3.74 20.97 -40.98
CA ASN A 737 3.85 22.41 -40.81
C ASN A 737 2.54 23.17 -41.09
N ILE A 738 1.43 22.60 -40.63
CA ILE A 738 0.08 23.19 -40.73
C ILE A 738 -0.27 23.79 -39.36
N PRO A 739 -0.80 25.04 -39.28
CA PRO A 739 -1.18 25.66 -38.02
C PRO A 739 -2.13 24.78 -37.18
N HIS A 740 -1.93 24.75 -35.86
CA HIS A 740 -2.65 23.85 -34.94
C HIS A 740 -4.18 24.00 -35.00
N GLY A 741 -4.68 25.23 -34.85
CA GLY A 741 -6.12 25.47 -34.94
C GLY A 741 -6.72 25.10 -36.30
N ARG A 742 -5.91 25.15 -37.37
CA ARG A 742 -6.33 24.69 -38.71
C ARG A 742 -6.40 23.18 -38.81
N THR A 743 -5.43 22.45 -38.24
CA THR A 743 -5.49 20.98 -38.22
C THR A 743 -6.69 20.50 -37.40
N ASN A 744 -6.96 21.13 -36.26
CA ASN A 744 -8.17 20.88 -35.47
C ASN A 744 -9.44 21.15 -36.28
N ALA A 745 -9.53 22.29 -36.99
CA ALA A 745 -10.67 22.62 -37.84
C ALA A 745 -10.95 21.53 -38.90
N ILE A 746 -9.91 21.07 -39.61
CA ILE A 746 -10.03 20.04 -40.65
C ILE A 746 -10.47 18.70 -40.04
N LEU A 747 -9.93 18.31 -38.89
CA LEU A 747 -10.19 17.01 -38.26
C LEU A 747 -11.57 16.91 -37.59
N LEU A 748 -12.02 17.99 -36.96
CA LEU A 748 -13.16 17.97 -36.05
C LEU A 748 -14.45 17.39 -36.66
N PRO A 749 -14.89 17.75 -37.88
CA PRO A 749 -16.05 17.11 -38.52
C PRO A 749 -15.92 15.59 -38.66
N HIS A 750 -14.72 15.07 -38.87
CA HIS A 750 -14.46 13.64 -38.99
C HIS A 750 -14.41 12.94 -37.64
N VAL A 751 -13.84 13.60 -36.63
CA VAL A 751 -13.81 13.12 -35.25
C VAL A 751 -15.23 13.05 -34.66
N ILE A 752 -16.09 14.04 -34.92
CA ILE A 752 -17.51 14.01 -34.51
C ILE A 752 -18.20 12.75 -35.07
N ARG A 753 -18.06 12.52 -36.38
CA ARG A 753 -18.66 11.35 -37.05
C ARG A 753 -18.09 10.02 -36.58
N TYR A 754 -16.80 9.99 -36.23
CA TYR A 754 -16.16 8.79 -35.71
C TYR A 754 -16.60 8.47 -34.28
N ASN A 755 -16.57 9.46 -33.39
CA ASN A 755 -16.90 9.29 -31.97
C ASN A 755 -18.38 9.01 -31.76
N ALA A 756 -19.26 9.48 -32.65
CA ALA A 756 -20.70 9.18 -32.62
C ALA A 756 -21.06 7.76 -33.12
N LYS A 757 -20.08 6.90 -33.43
CA LYS A 757 -20.31 5.50 -33.78
C LYS A 757 -19.97 4.59 -32.62
N ASP A 758 -20.74 3.51 -32.50
CA ASP A 758 -20.54 2.46 -31.49
C ASP A 758 -19.06 2.02 -31.42
N PRO A 759 -18.43 2.03 -30.23
CA PRO A 759 -17.00 1.83 -30.12
C PRO A 759 -16.60 0.36 -30.27
N GLN A 760 -15.56 0.10 -31.08
CA GLN A 760 -14.89 -1.20 -31.09
C GLN A 760 -14.19 -1.48 -29.74
N LYS A 761 -13.67 -0.43 -29.09
CA LYS A 761 -13.07 -0.48 -27.76
C LYS A 761 -13.64 0.65 -26.90
N HIS A 762 -14.20 0.27 -25.76
CA HIS A 762 -14.81 1.20 -24.83
C HIS A 762 -13.75 1.93 -24.01
N ALA A 763 -13.99 3.20 -23.71
CA ALA A 763 -13.08 4.01 -22.92
C ALA A 763 -13.11 3.61 -21.43
N MET A 764 -11.94 3.68 -20.78
CA MET A 764 -11.75 3.21 -19.41
C MET A 764 -11.80 4.39 -18.42
N PHE A 765 -13.00 4.81 -18.02
CA PHE A 765 -13.17 5.81 -16.97
C PHE A 765 -14.36 5.46 -16.06
N PRO A 766 -14.19 5.35 -14.72
CA PRO A 766 -15.25 4.83 -13.84
C PRO A 766 -16.59 5.58 -13.91
N LYS A 767 -16.58 6.88 -14.19
CA LYS A 767 -17.80 7.69 -14.35
C LYS A 767 -18.49 7.52 -15.71
N TYR A 768 -17.77 7.08 -16.73
CA TYR A 768 -18.32 6.81 -18.05
C TYR A 768 -18.85 5.37 -18.05
N ASP A 769 -20.12 5.23 -17.67
CA ASP A 769 -20.78 3.97 -17.36
C ASP A 769 -21.37 3.25 -18.58
N PHE A 770 -21.73 4.00 -19.61
CA PHE A 770 -22.13 3.48 -20.92
C PHE A 770 -21.70 4.43 -22.04
N PHE A 771 -21.65 3.93 -23.28
CA PHE A 771 -21.39 4.77 -24.45
C PHE A 771 -22.56 5.73 -24.70
N ARG A 772 -22.27 7.03 -24.80
CA ARG A 772 -23.28 8.08 -24.99
C ARG A 772 -22.83 9.23 -25.89
N ALA A 773 -21.73 9.05 -26.61
CA ALA A 773 -21.09 10.13 -27.36
C ALA A 773 -21.96 10.63 -28.52
N ASP A 774 -22.71 9.73 -29.16
CA ASP A 774 -23.68 10.03 -30.20
C ASP A 774 -24.79 10.96 -29.71
N GLU A 775 -25.39 10.66 -28.56
CA GLU A 775 -26.38 11.54 -27.92
C GLU A 775 -25.72 12.85 -27.45
N ASP A 776 -24.50 12.81 -26.92
CA ASP A 776 -23.78 14.01 -26.51
C ASP A 776 -23.56 14.99 -27.69
N TYR A 777 -23.17 14.49 -28.87
CA TYR A 777 -23.07 15.32 -30.07
C TYR A 777 -24.45 15.78 -30.58
N ALA A 778 -25.48 14.95 -30.49
CA ALA A 778 -26.84 15.34 -30.84
C ALA A 778 -27.39 16.44 -29.91
N ASP A 779 -27.03 16.43 -28.63
CA ASP A 779 -27.39 17.48 -27.66
C ASP A 779 -26.77 18.83 -28.04
N ILE A 780 -25.51 18.84 -28.47
CA ILE A 780 -24.88 20.06 -28.99
C ILE A 780 -25.66 20.58 -30.21
N ALA A 781 -26.04 19.69 -31.13
CA ALA A 781 -26.83 20.07 -32.31
C ALA A 781 -28.20 20.67 -31.93
N ARG A 782 -28.91 20.04 -30.98
CA ARG A 782 -30.19 20.53 -30.43
C ARG A 782 -30.02 21.90 -29.77
N PHE A 783 -28.96 22.09 -28.99
CA PHE A 783 -28.66 23.34 -28.30
C PHE A 783 -28.43 24.51 -29.26
N LEU A 784 -27.77 24.23 -30.40
CA LEU A 784 -27.58 25.20 -31.48
C LEU A 784 -28.82 25.42 -32.35
N GLY A 785 -29.90 24.66 -32.16
CA GLY A 785 -31.10 24.72 -33.00
C GLY A 785 -30.92 24.14 -34.41
N LEU A 786 -29.96 23.22 -34.60
CA LEU A 786 -29.77 22.51 -35.86
C LEU A 786 -30.93 21.53 -36.10
N LYS A 787 -31.24 21.29 -37.38
CA LYS A 787 -32.37 20.43 -37.79
C LYS A 787 -31.92 18.97 -37.89
N GLY A 788 -32.74 18.05 -37.37
CA GLY A 788 -32.60 16.60 -37.50
C GLY A 788 -33.67 15.90 -36.67
N ASN A 789 -34.17 14.75 -37.12
CA ASN A 789 -35.21 13.97 -36.44
C ASN A 789 -34.64 12.75 -35.70
N THR A 790 -33.40 12.36 -36.00
CA THR A 790 -32.69 11.24 -35.36
C THR A 790 -31.35 11.70 -34.82
N THR A 791 -30.79 10.95 -33.86
CA THR A 791 -29.44 11.21 -33.30
C THR A 791 -28.38 11.25 -34.41
N ALA A 792 -28.43 10.31 -35.36
CA ALA A 792 -27.52 10.30 -36.51
C ALA A 792 -27.68 11.53 -37.42
N GLU A 793 -28.91 11.97 -37.70
CA GLU A 793 -29.15 13.19 -38.47
C GLU A 793 -28.62 14.45 -37.76
N LEU A 794 -28.78 14.52 -36.43
CA LEU A 794 -28.29 15.63 -35.61
C LEU A 794 -26.76 15.67 -35.53
N VAL A 795 -26.12 14.51 -35.36
CA VAL A 795 -24.66 14.36 -35.41
C VAL A 795 -24.13 14.85 -36.75
N GLU A 796 -24.74 14.42 -37.86
CA GLU A 796 -24.32 14.82 -39.20
C GLU A 796 -24.56 16.31 -39.45
N ALA A 797 -25.68 16.86 -38.97
CA ALA A 797 -25.96 18.29 -39.02
C ALA A 797 -24.91 19.11 -38.27
N LEU A 798 -24.46 18.64 -37.09
CA LEU A 798 -23.38 19.29 -36.33
C LEU A 798 -22.05 19.21 -37.09
N ALA A 799 -21.65 18.03 -37.56
CA ALA A 799 -20.40 17.86 -38.31
C ALA A 799 -20.38 18.75 -39.57
N THR A 800 -21.50 18.87 -40.26
CA THR A 800 -21.69 19.76 -41.42
C THR A 800 -21.62 21.24 -41.02
N ALA A 801 -22.25 21.63 -39.92
CA ALA A 801 -22.21 23.01 -39.42
C ALA A 801 -20.79 23.44 -39.05
N VAL A 802 -20.02 22.56 -38.40
CA VAL A 802 -18.60 22.79 -38.10
C VAL A 802 -17.78 22.95 -39.37
N TYR A 803 -17.98 22.07 -40.37
CA TYR A 803 -17.30 22.16 -41.66
C TYR A 803 -17.59 23.50 -42.36
N ASN A 804 -18.87 23.88 -42.42
CA ASN A 804 -19.31 25.12 -43.05
C ASN A 804 -18.78 26.37 -42.34
N LEU A 805 -18.68 26.34 -41.01
CA LEU A 805 -18.07 27.45 -40.26
C LEU A 805 -16.59 27.61 -40.61
N GLY A 806 -15.84 26.51 -40.71
CA GLY A 806 -14.44 26.53 -41.16
C GLY A 806 -14.28 27.19 -42.54
N ILE A 807 -15.09 26.79 -43.52
CA ILE A 807 -15.14 27.41 -44.85
C ILE A 807 -15.53 28.91 -44.75
N ALA A 808 -16.53 29.25 -43.95
CA ALA A 808 -17.00 30.62 -43.80
C ALA A 808 -15.92 31.55 -43.23
N THR A 809 -15.00 31.01 -42.42
CA THR A 809 -13.83 31.73 -41.88
C THR A 809 -12.63 31.77 -42.83
N GLY A 810 -12.73 31.14 -44.00
CA GLY A 810 -11.68 31.15 -45.04
C GLY A 810 -10.63 30.05 -44.90
N ILE A 811 -10.91 28.99 -44.14
CA ILE A 811 -10.03 27.81 -44.04
C ILE A 811 -10.36 26.83 -45.17
N ASP A 812 -9.34 26.35 -45.88
CA ASP A 812 -9.52 25.21 -46.79
C ASP A 812 -9.54 23.89 -46.00
N MET A 813 -10.70 23.24 -45.95
CA MET A 813 -11.02 22.18 -44.98
C MET A 813 -10.57 20.75 -45.39
N ASN A 814 -9.39 20.60 -45.99
CA ASN A 814 -8.77 19.29 -46.27
C ASN A 814 -7.24 19.40 -46.41
N TRP A 815 -6.52 18.28 -46.27
CA TRP A 815 -5.06 18.28 -46.32
C TRP A 815 -4.49 18.66 -47.69
N GLN A 816 -5.14 18.22 -48.78
CA GLN A 816 -4.69 18.47 -50.15
C GLN A 816 -4.62 19.98 -50.44
N ALA A 817 -5.62 20.75 -49.98
CA ALA A 817 -5.68 22.19 -50.15
C ALA A 817 -4.65 22.95 -49.29
N GLN A 818 -4.15 22.33 -48.21
CA GLN A 818 -3.02 22.85 -47.42
C GLN A 818 -1.64 22.56 -48.06
N GLY A 819 -1.61 21.94 -49.24
CA GLY A 819 -0.38 21.63 -49.96
C GLY A 819 0.24 20.26 -49.63
N LEU A 820 -0.45 19.40 -48.86
CA LEU A 820 0.00 18.04 -48.58
C LEU A 820 -0.22 17.14 -49.80
N THR A 821 0.84 16.45 -50.24
CA THR A 821 0.70 15.42 -51.28
C THR A 821 0.30 14.08 -50.68
N LYS A 822 -0.48 13.28 -51.43
CA LYS A 822 -0.87 11.92 -51.02
C LYS A 822 0.34 11.06 -50.66
N LYS A 823 1.45 11.20 -51.39
CA LYS A 823 2.70 10.48 -51.14
C LYS A 823 3.34 10.86 -49.79
N GLN A 824 3.32 12.13 -49.41
CA GLN A 824 3.82 12.55 -48.09
C GLN A 824 2.96 11.96 -46.97
N MET A 825 1.63 12.01 -47.13
CA MET A 825 0.71 11.44 -46.15
C MET A 825 0.93 9.93 -45.99
N ASP A 826 0.88 9.17 -47.09
CA ASP A 826 1.00 7.72 -47.07
C ASP A 826 2.35 7.24 -46.50
N ALA A 827 3.40 8.07 -46.56
CA ALA A 827 4.71 7.76 -46.00
C ALA A 827 4.79 7.93 -44.47
N GLU A 828 3.96 8.77 -43.87
CA GLU A 828 4.07 9.16 -42.46
C GLU A 828 2.87 8.73 -41.61
N ILE A 829 1.73 8.44 -42.23
CA ILE A 829 0.45 8.27 -41.54
C ILE A 829 0.43 7.15 -40.50
N ASP A 830 1.12 6.03 -40.73
CA ASP A 830 1.21 4.93 -39.78
C ASP A 830 1.90 5.38 -38.49
N HIS A 831 3.07 6.01 -38.64
CA HIS A 831 3.84 6.57 -37.52
C HIS A 831 3.11 7.69 -36.79
N LEU A 832 2.42 8.57 -37.53
CA LEU A 832 1.64 9.66 -36.93
C LEU A 832 0.44 9.14 -36.15
N SER A 833 -0.18 8.06 -36.60
CA SER A 833 -1.31 7.41 -35.90
C SER A 833 -0.87 6.76 -34.60
N GLU A 834 0.30 6.10 -34.58
CA GLU A 834 0.92 5.57 -33.36
C GLU A 834 1.24 6.69 -32.38
N LYS A 835 1.91 7.76 -32.84
CA LYS A 835 2.19 8.92 -32.00
C LYS A 835 0.94 9.63 -31.49
N ALA A 836 -0.14 9.65 -32.27
CA ALA A 836 -1.41 10.23 -31.85
C ALA A 836 -2.05 9.38 -30.74
N TYR A 837 -2.03 8.05 -30.89
CA TYR A 837 -2.47 7.14 -29.83
C TYR A 837 -1.67 7.32 -28.53
N GLU A 838 -0.37 7.59 -28.66
CA GLU A 838 0.49 7.91 -27.53
C GLU A 838 0.18 9.25 -26.84
N ASP A 839 -0.60 10.15 -27.43
CA ASP A 839 -0.88 11.45 -26.82
C ASP A 839 -1.76 11.34 -25.56
N GLN A 840 -1.51 12.20 -24.57
CA GLN A 840 -2.26 12.20 -23.29
C GLN A 840 -3.77 12.46 -23.51
N CYS A 841 -4.12 13.20 -24.55
CA CYS A 841 -5.53 13.52 -24.87
C CYS A 841 -6.33 12.28 -25.30
N THR A 842 -5.69 11.24 -25.87
CA THR A 842 -6.38 10.03 -26.33
C THR A 842 -7.19 9.36 -25.22
N THR A 843 -6.64 9.33 -24.00
CA THR A 843 -7.25 8.68 -22.82
C THR A 843 -8.56 9.31 -22.34
N ALA A 844 -8.85 10.56 -22.74
CA ALA A 844 -10.07 11.26 -22.35
C ALA A 844 -11.17 11.20 -23.43
N ASN A 845 -10.88 10.63 -24.60
CA ASN A 845 -11.84 10.53 -25.70
C ASN A 845 -12.99 9.58 -25.34
N PRO A 846 -14.26 9.89 -25.71
CA PRO A 846 -15.43 9.04 -25.42
C PRO A 846 -15.36 7.61 -25.97
N LYS A 847 -14.50 7.41 -26.98
CA LYS A 847 -14.18 6.13 -27.59
C LYS A 847 -12.68 5.90 -27.45
N GLU A 848 -12.27 4.75 -26.97
CA GLU A 848 -10.86 4.38 -26.97
C GLU A 848 -10.50 3.95 -28.40
N PRO A 849 -9.67 4.71 -29.13
CA PRO A 849 -9.46 4.44 -30.54
C PRO A 849 -8.48 3.28 -30.77
N LEU A 850 -8.63 2.58 -31.88
CA LEU A 850 -7.54 1.78 -32.45
C LEU A 850 -6.63 2.68 -33.29
N ILE A 851 -5.34 2.37 -33.36
CA ILE A 851 -4.38 3.09 -34.22
C ILE A 851 -4.86 3.11 -35.68
N SER A 852 -5.43 2.00 -36.16
CA SER A 852 -6.00 1.91 -37.52
C SER A 852 -7.20 2.85 -37.73
N GLU A 853 -7.98 3.14 -36.68
CA GLU A 853 -9.10 4.07 -36.76
C GLU A 853 -8.61 5.53 -36.77
N LEU A 854 -7.58 5.86 -35.99
CA LEU A 854 -6.91 7.17 -36.06
C LEU A 854 -6.35 7.41 -37.47
N LYS A 855 -5.70 6.39 -38.05
CA LYS A 855 -5.25 6.41 -39.44
C LYS A 855 -6.39 6.72 -40.40
N SER A 856 -7.52 6.01 -40.30
CA SER A 856 -8.68 6.25 -41.17
C SER A 856 -9.21 7.67 -41.07
N ILE A 857 -9.24 8.28 -39.89
CA ILE A 857 -9.66 9.70 -39.72
C ILE A 857 -8.73 10.62 -40.52
N ILE A 858 -7.42 10.41 -40.40
CA ILE A 858 -6.41 11.21 -41.13
C ILE A 858 -6.56 11.02 -42.64
N GLU A 859 -6.80 9.79 -43.12
CA GLU A 859 -7.00 9.50 -44.54
C GLU A 859 -8.24 10.17 -45.13
N ILE A 860 -9.37 10.13 -44.41
CA ILE A 860 -10.64 10.70 -44.86
C ILE A 860 -10.53 12.21 -45.06
N ALA A 861 -9.74 12.90 -44.23
CA ALA A 861 -9.55 14.34 -44.30
C ALA A 861 -8.65 14.82 -45.47
N TYR A 862 -8.09 13.91 -46.27
CA TYR A 862 -7.13 14.26 -47.32
C TYR A 862 -7.74 15.13 -48.43
N ASP A 863 -8.86 14.72 -49.02
CA ASP A 863 -9.50 15.38 -50.15
C ASP A 863 -11.02 15.59 -49.95
N TYR A 864 -11.46 15.62 -48.70
CA TYR A 864 -12.87 15.82 -48.34
C TYR A 864 -13.43 17.15 -48.86
N LYS A 865 -14.68 17.14 -49.34
CA LYS A 865 -15.35 18.29 -49.99
C LYS A 865 -16.72 18.67 -49.43
N GLY A 866 -17.07 18.19 -48.24
CA GLY A 866 -18.37 18.47 -47.61
C GLY A 866 -19.35 17.33 -47.78
#